data_AF-A0A1Y1NHS0-F1
#
_entry.id   AF-A0A1Y1NHS0-F1
#
_cell.length_a   1.000
_cell.length_b   1.000
_cell.length_c   1.000
_cell.angle_alpha   90.00
_cell.angle_beta   90.00
_cell.angle_gamma   90.00
#
_symmetry.space_group_name_H-M   'P 1'
#
loop_
_entity.id
_entity.type
_entity.pdbx_description
1 polymer ?
#
loop_
_entity_poly.entity_id
_entity_poly.type
_entity_poly.pdbx_seq_one_letter_code
_entity_poly.pdbx_strand_id
1 'polypeptide(L)'
;MADDELQEVQDLVQQAETAINEVMAENEMLQETFLASTAEDTVMASDIERTFFSEDENAQQGPFTGGDYTGYTTDDETLVAGDAKALMTYDTNIDAVVIKELEDAEQQAMETAKIIYDLKQRVAQLLSKEKMTEVEARELEEKNKQLSDQMTMFEEKTKRIQYLIDQASMFENLISARPRLQAKHNEDMLPKVIICGITENDMPKIIVCDDKKKSKSRPRTPSFPAPQAGILPQFAKQLTESYCMQEKLAEENADLEDKRYKLQEDLLDKDCTVDCLQRKLQSLQAELRLVCKENCLLSEKLNRIESCPNQQTAQRNFERSPELCQKHRKMPCGRNKGPCPADIESRLQEYSDTTQQLEKQLCQMECEVRNMQSELVAVQKERQHLEQHRKMITSAPPCLPPPCGMPCMPPPCNMGGGSPGGAGMDQQLRELREQYNRLQDDYKGKLTEVAGLRADVEKLKQNAKDAEEARKIAEDKVKEYEKDVKSFKSEKNKYMGSKEQLIEQEQQLNVAKQRFREAQDELEELRALIQDQQAQLDDYRNKYLQAQQQVEEQRRQIDMMEMENNRISEQVNLEIQRVKNQFQEKLQELTPLPDILKTTQLKLQEAQQMHLLAERNNENLILELQAYRDKAAAMANQMEKVRSDQQLGVDEKVDLQQRVQQLELKITEAEEEIDRLQKDLVRTEEVADQNEKRVQEKLHEIAQLVAQLETVREESARQVARTKDRCETVRRSMQNQ
;
A
#
# COMPACT_ATOMS: atom_id res chain seq x y z
N MET A 1 52.81 -22.48 -0.87
CA MET A 1 51.89 -23.03 0.15
C MET A 1 51.34 -21.85 0.94
N ALA A 2 51.60 -21.70 2.24
CA ALA A 2 50.95 -20.69 3.09
C ALA A 2 51.13 -19.23 2.60
N ASP A 3 52.31 -18.84 2.14
CA ASP A 3 52.54 -17.45 1.68
C ASP A 3 51.87 -17.17 0.32
N ASP A 4 51.75 -18.18 -0.55
CA ASP A 4 51.06 -18.05 -1.85
C ASP A 4 49.54 -17.95 -1.66
N GLU A 5 48.97 -18.76 -0.75
CA GLU A 5 47.55 -18.69 -0.36
C GLU A 5 47.21 -17.33 0.29
N LEU A 6 48.15 -16.75 1.05
CA LEU A 6 47.98 -15.42 1.64
C LEU A 6 48.02 -14.31 0.57
N GLN A 7 48.91 -14.42 -0.43
CA GLN A 7 48.97 -13.48 -1.55
C GLN A 7 47.71 -13.55 -2.43
N GLU A 8 47.18 -14.75 -2.71
CA GLU A 8 45.94 -14.92 -3.49
C GLU A 8 44.74 -14.28 -2.77
N VAL A 9 44.65 -14.42 -1.45
CA VAL A 9 43.63 -13.71 -0.65
C VAL A 9 43.85 -12.20 -0.66
N GLN A 10 45.10 -11.72 -0.61
CA GLN A 10 45.40 -10.29 -0.64
C GLN A 10 45.07 -9.65 -2.01
N ASP A 11 45.37 -10.35 -3.10
CA ASP A 11 45.03 -9.93 -4.46
C ASP A 11 43.50 -9.91 -4.68
N LEU A 12 42.77 -10.90 -4.13
CA LEU A 12 41.30 -10.92 -4.14
C LEU A 12 40.69 -9.75 -3.34
N VAL A 13 41.26 -9.38 -2.19
CA VAL A 13 40.83 -8.19 -1.43
C VAL A 13 41.09 -6.91 -2.23
N GLN A 14 42.27 -6.78 -2.84
CA GLN A 14 42.60 -5.62 -3.68
C GLN A 14 41.66 -5.50 -4.89
N GLN A 15 41.28 -6.63 -5.49
CA GLN A 15 40.31 -6.69 -6.59
C GLN A 15 38.90 -6.30 -6.12
N ALA A 16 38.47 -6.73 -4.93
CA ALA A 16 37.19 -6.36 -4.34
C ALA A 16 37.13 -4.86 -3.98
N GLU A 17 38.20 -4.30 -3.40
CA GLU A 17 38.31 -2.85 -3.16
C GLU A 17 38.23 -2.04 -4.47
N THR A 18 38.89 -2.52 -5.54
CA THR A 18 38.84 -1.86 -6.85
C THR A 18 37.42 -1.86 -7.41
N ALA A 19 36.74 -3.01 -7.40
CA ALA A 19 35.35 -3.13 -7.88
C ALA A 19 34.35 -2.30 -7.05
N ILE A 20 34.56 -2.18 -5.73
CA ILE A 20 33.73 -1.30 -4.88
C ILE A 20 33.92 0.17 -5.25
N ASN A 21 35.15 0.61 -5.52
CA ASN A 21 35.42 1.98 -5.95
C ASN A 21 34.83 2.29 -7.33
N GLU A 22 34.90 1.35 -8.28
CA GLU A 22 34.23 1.48 -9.59
C GLU A 22 32.70 1.62 -9.42
N VAL A 23 32.08 0.76 -8.61
CA VAL A 23 30.62 0.84 -8.33
C VAL A 23 30.24 2.14 -7.60
N MET A 24 31.08 2.71 -6.73
CA MET A 24 30.82 4.02 -6.15
C MET A 24 30.84 5.13 -7.20
N ALA A 25 31.81 5.14 -8.11
CA ALA A 25 31.91 6.12 -9.19
C ALA A 25 30.75 6.00 -10.21
N GLU A 26 30.31 4.78 -10.53
CA GLU A 26 29.10 4.57 -11.36
C GLU A 26 27.83 5.12 -10.68
N ASN A 27 27.68 4.92 -9.35
CA ASN A 27 26.55 5.49 -8.61
C ASN A 27 26.59 7.03 -8.53
N GLU A 28 27.78 7.63 -8.45
CA GLU A 28 27.95 9.09 -8.44
C GLU A 28 27.52 9.70 -9.79
N MET A 29 27.97 9.15 -10.92
CA MET A 29 27.46 9.55 -12.25
C MET A 29 25.95 9.34 -12.41
N LEU A 30 25.39 8.26 -11.87
CA LEU A 30 23.94 8.01 -11.93
C LEU A 30 23.15 9.05 -11.11
N GLN A 31 23.67 9.52 -9.98
CA GLN A 31 23.06 10.61 -9.22
C GLN A 31 23.15 11.95 -9.96
N GLU A 32 24.29 12.30 -10.57
CA GLU A 32 24.41 13.50 -11.41
C GLU A 32 23.44 13.45 -12.60
N THR A 33 23.32 12.28 -13.26
CA THR A 33 22.39 12.08 -14.38
C THR A 33 20.93 12.25 -13.94
N PHE A 34 20.55 11.70 -12.79
CA PHE A 34 19.18 11.80 -12.27
C PHE A 34 18.81 13.25 -11.90
N LEU A 35 19.75 13.98 -11.28
CA LEU A 35 19.58 15.41 -10.97
C LEU A 35 19.51 16.29 -12.22
N ALA A 36 20.21 15.91 -13.30
CA ALA A 36 20.10 16.59 -14.59
C ALA A 36 18.69 16.38 -15.20
N SER A 37 18.15 15.16 -15.21
CA SER A 37 16.80 14.90 -15.76
C SER A 37 15.69 15.64 -15.01
N THR A 38 15.73 15.70 -13.67
CA THR A 38 14.68 16.40 -12.90
C THR A 38 14.70 17.92 -13.11
N ALA A 39 15.83 18.50 -13.51
CA ALA A 39 15.92 19.90 -13.88
C ALA A 39 15.23 20.21 -15.23
N GLU A 40 15.21 19.28 -16.19
CA GLU A 40 14.55 19.47 -17.49
C GLU A 40 13.02 19.29 -17.39
N ASP A 41 12.54 18.28 -16.64
CA ASP A 41 11.11 18.06 -16.40
C ASP A 41 10.43 19.27 -15.71
N THR A 42 11.14 19.92 -14.79
CA THR A 42 10.64 21.10 -14.05
C THR A 42 10.39 22.29 -14.99
N VAL A 43 11.12 22.42 -16.09
CA VAL A 43 10.90 23.48 -17.09
C VAL A 43 9.66 23.17 -17.93
N MET A 44 9.51 21.93 -18.41
CA MET A 44 8.39 21.52 -19.27
C MET A 44 7.02 21.67 -18.59
N ALA A 45 6.93 21.44 -17.28
CA ALA A 45 5.70 21.66 -16.52
C ALA A 45 5.21 23.14 -16.60
N SER A 46 6.14 24.11 -16.62
CA SER A 46 5.81 25.54 -16.54
C SER A 46 5.27 26.15 -17.84
N ASP A 47 5.50 25.53 -19.00
CA ASP A 47 4.98 26.01 -20.29
C ASP A 47 3.59 25.44 -20.63
N ILE A 48 3.18 24.31 -20.03
CA ILE A 48 1.90 23.65 -20.33
C ILE A 48 0.70 24.45 -19.78
N GLU A 49 0.75 24.93 -18.54
CA GLU A 49 -0.34 25.73 -17.93
C GLU A 49 -0.62 27.05 -18.68
N ARG A 50 0.35 27.52 -19.49
CA ARG A 50 0.28 28.83 -20.15
C ARG A 50 -0.55 28.86 -21.44
N THR A 51 -1.09 27.72 -21.88
CA THR A 51 -1.71 27.57 -23.21
C THR A 51 -3.23 27.40 -23.21
N PHE A 52 -3.89 27.44 -22.05
CA PHE A 52 -5.32 27.11 -21.92
C PHE A 52 -6.28 28.29 -21.60
N PHE A 53 -5.81 29.54 -21.64
CA PHE A 53 -6.62 30.74 -21.36
C PHE A 53 -6.34 31.92 -22.30
N SER A 54 -6.74 31.83 -23.57
CA SER A 54 -6.75 33.00 -24.49
C SER A 54 -7.64 32.83 -25.74
N GLU A 55 -8.97 32.84 -25.57
CA GLU A 55 -9.98 33.04 -26.65
C GLU A 55 -11.36 33.26 -25.98
N ASP A 56 -12.29 34.11 -26.44
CA ASP A 56 -12.17 35.40 -27.14
C ASP A 56 -13.52 36.15 -26.96
N GLU A 57 -13.54 37.36 -26.38
CA GLU A 57 -14.74 38.22 -26.38
C GLU A 57 -14.36 39.72 -26.44
N ASN A 58 -14.69 40.36 -27.56
CA ASN A 58 -14.72 41.82 -27.68
C ASN A 58 -15.72 42.24 -28.77
N ALA A 59 -16.55 43.25 -28.43
CA ALA A 59 -17.67 43.77 -29.23
C ALA A 59 -18.86 42.76 -29.41
N GLN A 60 -20.11 43.21 -29.65
CA GLN A 60 -20.55 44.55 -30.03
C GLN A 60 -21.96 44.93 -29.48
N GLN A 61 -22.32 46.20 -29.64
CA GLN A 61 -23.54 46.83 -29.10
C GLN A 61 -24.80 46.53 -29.94
N GLY A 62 -25.97 46.38 -29.30
CA GLY A 62 -27.28 46.32 -30.00
C GLY A 62 -28.48 46.19 -29.05
N PRO A 63 -29.48 47.10 -29.05
CA PRO A 63 -30.57 47.10 -28.06
C PRO A 63 -32.01 46.91 -28.62
N PHE A 64 -32.97 46.78 -27.69
CA PHE A 64 -34.41 47.09 -27.76
C PHE A 64 -35.42 46.08 -28.36
N THR A 65 -36.59 46.04 -27.69
CA THR A 65 -37.89 45.41 -28.06
C THR A 65 -37.96 43.87 -28.18
N GLY A 66 -39.06 43.20 -27.77
CA GLY A 66 -40.22 43.66 -27.00
C GLY A 66 -41.47 42.75 -27.10
N GLY A 67 -42.21 42.58 -26.00
CA GLY A 67 -43.50 41.88 -25.93
C GLY A 67 -43.44 40.34 -25.90
N ASP A 68 -44.50 39.61 -25.52
CA ASP A 68 -45.73 40.02 -24.82
C ASP A 68 -46.50 38.77 -24.28
N TYR A 69 -47.43 38.95 -23.32
CA TYR A 69 -48.48 37.99 -22.88
C TYR A 69 -48.03 36.61 -22.30
N THR A 70 -48.65 35.98 -21.29
CA THR A 70 -49.75 36.33 -20.34
C THR A 70 -49.77 35.31 -19.18
N GLY A 71 -50.37 35.64 -18.02
CA GLY A 71 -51.06 34.63 -17.18
C GLY A 71 -50.86 34.66 -15.66
N TYR A 72 -51.77 35.36 -14.96
CA TYR A 72 -52.28 35.14 -13.58
C TYR A 72 -51.87 33.81 -12.89
N THR A 73 -51.43 33.75 -11.63
CA THR A 73 -51.95 34.35 -10.35
C THR A 73 -50.82 34.43 -9.28
N THR A 74 -50.81 35.21 -8.18
CA THR A 74 -51.70 36.21 -7.54
C THR A 74 -50.96 36.97 -6.41
N ASP A 75 -51.43 38.17 -6.09
CA ASP A 75 -51.56 38.86 -4.79
C ASP A 75 -50.37 39.04 -3.79
N ASP A 76 -49.99 40.33 -3.61
CA ASP A 76 -49.50 41.07 -2.42
C ASP A 76 -48.71 40.32 -1.31
N GLU A 77 -47.46 40.68 -0.97
CA GLU A 77 -46.98 41.95 -0.37
C GLU A 77 -47.70 42.34 0.95
N THR A 78 -47.02 42.74 2.04
CA THR A 78 -45.97 43.77 2.14
C THR A 78 -45.07 43.65 3.39
N LEU A 79 -43.78 44.02 3.22
CA LEU A 79 -42.86 44.66 4.19
C LEU A 79 -42.42 43.87 5.45
N VAL A 80 -41.13 43.75 5.79
CA VAL A 80 -40.16 44.83 6.11
C VAL A 80 -38.71 44.44 5.73
N ALA A 81 -37.84 45.43 5.54
CA ALA A 81 -36.46 45.29 5.05
C ALA A 81 -35.43 44.71 6.05
N GLY A 82 -34.34 44.17 5.51
CA GLY A 82 -33.08 43.84 6.21
C GLY A 82 -31.97 43.49 5.22
N ASP A 83 -30.82 44.16 5.29
CA ASP A 83 -29.73 44.02 4.30
C ASP A 83 -29.05 42.64 4.32
N ALA A 84 -28.97 42.01 3.15
CA ALA A 84 -28.20 40.78 2.90
C ALA A 84 -27.11 41.04 1.85
N LYS A 85 -26.19 41.99 2.12
CA LYS A 85 -25.06 42.33 1.23
C LYS A 85 -23.72 42.48 1.95
N ALA A 86 -23.42 41.56 2.86
CA ALA A 86 -22.04 41.15 3.13
C ALA A 86 -21.70 40.05 2.09
N LEU A 87 -20.79 40.24 1.12
CA LEU A 87 -19.40 40.68 1.22
C LEU A 87 -18.57 39.70 2.06
N MET A 88 -18.16 38.59 1.43
CA MET A 88 -17.09 37.73 1.92
C MET A 88 -15.77 38.52 1.91
N THR A 89 -15.42 39.14 3.03
CA THR A 89 -14.12 39.77 3.22
C THR A 89 -13.08 38.72 3.64
N TYR A 90 -12.42 38.11 2.66
CA TYR A 90 -11.25 37.26 2.88
C TYR A 90 -10.11 38.12 3.46
N ASP A 91 -9.63 37.79 4.67
CA ASP A 91 -8.50 38.51 5.28
C ASP A 91 -7.18 37.92 4.77
N THR A 92 -6.69 38.51 3.67
CA THR A 92 -5.50 38.09 2.93
C THR A 92 -4.23 38.07 3.78
N ASN A 93 -4.23 38.71 4.95
CA ASN A 93 -3.10 38.71 5.88
C ASN A 93 -3.01 37.38 6.66
N ILE A 94 -4.13 36.73 6.96
CA ILE A 94 -4.15 35.45 7.69
C ILE A 94 -3.67 34.33 6.76
N ASP A 95 -4.20 34.29 5.54
CA ASP A 95 -3.80 33.31 4.52
C ASP A 95 -2.30 33.43 4.19
N ALA A 96 -1.77 34.66 4.05
CA ALA A 96 -0.34 34.89 3.83
C ALA A 96 0.55 34.41 4.99
N VAL A 97 0.06 34.45 6.24
CA VAL A 97 0.79 33.91 7.41
C VAL A 97 0.71 32.38 7.47
N VAL A 98 -0.43 31.78 7.10
CA VAL A 98 -0.59 30.32 6.98
C VAL A 98 0.30 29.76 5.88
N ILE A 99 0.27 30.36 4.68
CA ILE A 99 1.12 29.98 3.54
C ILE A 99 2.60 30.05 3.94
N LYS A 100 3.04 31.14 4.57
CA LYS A 100 4.44 31.25 4.99
C LYS A 100 4.86 30.21 6.04
N GLU A 101 4.01 29.93 7.04
CA GLU A 101 4.34 28.90 8.04
C GLU A 101 4.38 27.49 7.43
N LEU A 102 3.64 27.25 6.33
CA LEU A 102 3.72 26.03 5.51
C LEU A 102 5.01 26.00 4.66
N GLU A 103 5.40 27.09 3.99
CA GLU A 103 6.67 27.21 3.26
C GLU A 103 7.88 26.93 4.19
N ASP A 104 7.91 27.59 5.35
CA ASP A 104 8.94 27.37 6.39
C ASP A 104 8.92 25.91 6.92
N ALA A 105 7.76 25.24 6.94
CA ALA A 105 7.62 23.85 7.39
C ALA A 105 8.05 22.83 6.33
N GLU A 106 7.77 23.10 5.05
CA GLU A 106 8.25 22.32 3.91
C GLU A 106 9.79 22.37 3.82
N GLN A 107 10.37 23.57 3.95
CA GLN A 107 11.82 23.72 3.97
C GLN A 107 12.47 22.95 5.14
N GLN A 108 11.87 22.98 6.33
CA GLN A 108 12.35 22.18 7.46
C GLN A 108 12.14 20.67 7.28
N ALA A 109 11.08 20.25 6.56
CA ALA A 109 10.88 18.86 6.18
C ALA A 109 11.96 18.37 5.19
N MET A 110 12.40 19.21 4.24
CA MET A 110 13.52 18.90 3.35
C MET A 110 14.85 18.74 4.12
N GLU A 111 15.14 19.62 5.08
CA GLU A 111 16.33 19.47 5.94
C GLU A 111 16.28 18.19 6.77
N THR A 112 15.12 17.87 7.34
CA THR A 112 14.90 16.65 8.13
C THR A 112 15.04 15.39 7.26
N ALA A 113 14.50 15.41 6.04
CA ALA A 113 14.65 14.32 5.07
C ALA A 113 16.13 14.08 4.69
N LYS A 114 16.93 15.15 4.56
CA LYS A 114 18.37 15.05 4.34
C LYS A 114 19.10 14.42 5.54
N ILE A 115 18.77 14.81 6.78
CA ILE A 115 19.32 14.20 8.00
C ILE A 115 18.96 12.70 8.07
N ILE A 116 17.75 12.32 7.68
CA ILE A 116 17.33 10.91 7.58
C ILE A 116 18.10 10.16 6.48
N TYR A 117 18.40 10.79 5.35
CA TYR A 117 19.20 10.20 4.28
C TYR A 117 20.65 9.94 4.74
N ASP A 118 21.32 10.96 5.30
CA ASP A 118 22.64 10.84 5.93
C ASP A 118 22.68 9.68 6.94
N LEU A 119 21.69 9.62 7.85
CA LEU A 119 21.57 8.57 8.85
C LEU A 119 21.42 7.18 8.24
N LYS A 120 20.55 7.02 7.22
CA LYS A 120 20.36 5.74 6.52
C LYS A 120 21.65 5.28 5.83
N GLN A 121 22.34 6.19 5.13
CA GLN A 121 23.61 5.88 4.47
C GLN A 121 24.68 5.51 5.51
N ARG A 122 24.75 6.22 6.63
CA ARG A 122 25.73 5.96 7.70
C ARG A 122 25.45 4.65 8.44
N VAL A 123 24.19 4.34 8.73
CA VAL A 123 23.79 3.04 9.29
C VAL A 123 24.14 1.89 8.34
N ALA A 124 23.89 2.04 7.03
CA ALA A 124 24.29 1.04 6.04
C ALA A 124 25.82 0.82 5.99
N GLN A 125 26.62 1.89 6.05
CA GLN A 125 28.09 1.84 6.14
C GLN A 125 28.62 1.20 7.44
N LEU A 126 27.81 1.14 8.50
CA LEU A 126 28.19 0.55 9.79
C LEU A 126 27.69 -0.89 9.91
N LEU A 127 26.60 -1.25 9.24
CA LEU A 127 26.12 -2.63 9.11
C LEU A 127 27.03 -3.50 8.21
N SER A 128 27.80 -2.88 7.30
CA SER A 128 28.81 -3.58 6.50
C SER A 128 30.16 -3.77 7.21
N LYS A 129 30.32 -3.27 8.45
CA LYS A 129 31.54 -3.46 9.26
C LYS A 129 31.34 -4.54 10.32
N GLU A 130 32.30 -5.45 10.42
CA GLU A 130 32.29 -6.55 11.39
C GLU A 130 32.29 -6.06 12.86
N LYS A 131 32.85 -4.86 13.12
CA LYS A 131 32.98 -4.28 14.47
C LYS A 131 32.79 -2.76 14.42
N MET A 132 31.78 -2.25 15.14
CA MET A 132 31.53 -0.81 15.32
C MET A 132 32.50 -0.24 16.36
N THR A 133 33.11 0.92 16.08
CA THR A 133 33.97 1.62 17.05
C THR A 133 33.15 2.52 17.98
N GLU A 134 33.70 2.81 19.17
CA GLU A 134 33.05 3.71 20.15
C GLU A 134 32.85 5.14 19.61
N VAL A 135 33.65 5.57 18.63
CA VAL A 135 33.49 6.87 17.96
C VAL A 135 32.28 6.87 17.04
N GLU A 136 32.12 5.82 16.23
CA GLU A 136 30.97 5.64 15.32
C GLU A 136 29.65 5.46 16.09
N ALA A 137 29.70 4.81 17.27
CA ALA A 137 28.56 4.71 18.16
C ALA A 137 28.09 6.09 18.68
N ARG A 138 29.02 6.96 19.09
CA ARG A 138 28.70 8.34 19.50
C ARG A 138 28.25 9.22 18.33
N GLU A 139 28.81 9.02 17.14
CA GLU A 139 28.39 9.71 15.91
C GLU A 139 26.93 9.39 15.56
N LEU A 140 26.53 8.12 15.67
CA LEU A 140 25.14 7.68 15.54
C LEU A 140 24.25 8.27 16.63
N GLU A 141 24.70 8.28 17.90
CA GLU A 141 23.94 8.87 19.01
C GLU A 141 23.69 10.37 18.81
N GLU A 142 24.70 11.13 18.37
CA GLU A 142 24.60 12.55 18.07
C GLU A 142 23.68 12.84 16.87
N LYS A 143 23.84 12.11 15.75
CA LYS A 143 22.94 12.24 14.58
C LYS A 143 21.50 11.85 14.91
N ASN A 144 21.28 10.80 15.71
CA ASN A 144 19.94 10.39 16.15
C ASN A 144 19.31 11.42 17.10
N LYS A 145 20.12 12.06 17.95
CA LYS A 145 19.66 13.21 18.74
C LYS A 145 19.27 14.40 17.85
N GLN A 146 20.09 14.77 16.86
CA GLN A 146 19.77 15.84 15.89
C GLN A 146 18.43 15.58 15.17
N LEU A 147 18.14 14.32 14.83
CA LEU A 147 16.83 13.92 14.27
C LEU A 147 15.68 14.09 15.29
N SER A 148 15.89 13.72 16.55
CA SER A 148 14.90 13.92 17.63
C SER A 148 14.61 15.39 17.91
N ASP A 149 15.65 16.24 17.89
CA ASP A 149 15.53 17.69 18.08
C ASP A 149 14.75 18.33 16.90
N GLN A 150 15.04 17.95 15.65
CA GLN A 150 14.28 18.38 14.46
C GLN A 150 12.82 17.92 14.48
N MET A 151 12.55 16.66 14.86
CA MET A 151 11.18 16.13 14.91
C MET A 151 10.33 16.82 16.00
N THR A 152 10.96 17.27 17.09
CA THR A 152 10.31 18.10 18.12
C THR A 152 9.91 19.48 17.55
N MET A 153 10.80 20.13 16.79
CA MET A 153 10.50 21.40 16.12
C MET A 153 9.37 21.26 15.08
N PHE A 154 9.33 20.14 14.35
CA PHE A 154 8.25 19.85 13.39
C PHE A 154 6.89 19.69 14.09
N GLU A 155 6.84 19.06 15.27
CA GLU A 155 5.62 19.02 16.09
C GLU A 155 5.16 20.44 16.51
N GLU A 156 6.09 21.33 16.88
CA GLU A 156 5.75 22.70 17.27
C GLU A 156 5.20 23.51 16.09
N LYS A 157 5.82 23.42 14.90
CA LYS A 157 5.27 24.01 13.67
C LYS A 157 3.91 23.41 13.29
N THR A 158 3.73 22.09 13.42
CA THR A 158 2.42 21.45 13.17
C THR A 158 1.34 22.00 14.11
N LYS A 159 1.65 22.14 15.41
CA LYS A 159 0.74 22.75 16.40
C LYS A 159 0.46 24.23 16.10
N ARG A 160 1.44 24.96 15.56
CA ARG A 160 1.31 26.37 15.14
C ARG A 160 0.43 26.53 13.90
N ILE A 161 0.60 25.69 12.88
CA ILE A 161 -0.22 25.66 11.67
C ILE A 161 -1.67 25.31 12.04
N GLN A 162 -1.89 24.27 12.87
CA GLN A 162 -3.23 23.93 13.35
C GLN A 162 -3.89 25.10 14.07
N TYR A 163 -3.17 25.80 14.96
CA TYR A 163 -3.69 26.98 15.65
C TYR A 163 -4.10 28.11 14.68
N LEU A 164 -3.34 28.33 13.61
CA LEU A 164 -3.65 29.36 12.60
C LEU A 164 -4.85 28.95 11.74
N ILE A 165 -4.97 27.67 11.38
CA ILE A 165 -6.15 27.12 10.68
C ILE A 165 -7.40 27.22 11.58
N ASP A 166 -7.32 26.79 12.85
CA ASP A 166 -8.41 26.94 13.82
C ASP A 166 -8.85 28.40 13.99
N GLN A 167 -7.90 29.34 13.89
CA GLN A 167 -8.14 30.78 13.97
C GLN A 167 -8.76 31.36 12.69
N ALA A 168 -8.46 30.81 11.51
CA ALA A 168 -9.13 31.14 10.25
C ALA A 168 -10.55 30.55 10.17
N SER A 169 -10.75 29.32 10.64
CA SER A 169 -12.05 28.61 10.67
C SER A 169 -13.07 29.18 11.68
N MET A 170 -12.76 30.28 12.38
CA MET A 170 -13.64 30.90 13.38
C MET A 170 -14.99 31.39 12.82
N PHE A 171 -15.20 31.42 11.49
CA PHE A 171 -16.46 31.83 10.86
C PHE A 171 -17.59 30.77 10.92
N GLU A 172 -17.31 29.46 11.02
CA GLU A 172 -18.37 28.44 11.11
C GLU A 172 -19.13 28.49 12.45
N ASN A 173 -18.49 29.00 13.51
CA ASN A 173 -19.04 29.00 14.87
C ASN A 173 -20.22 29.98 15.09
N LEU A 174 -20.71 30.66 14.05
CA LEU A 174 -21.89 31.52 14.14
C LEU A 174 -23.24 30.80 13.91
N ILE A 175 -23.25 29.53 13.49
CA ILE A 175 -24.49 28.76 13.22
C ILE A 175 -24.70 27.61 14.23
N SER A 176 -24.35 27.81 15.51
CA SER A 176 -24.92 26.98 16.58
C SER A 176 -24.98 27.67 17.95
N ALA A 177 -26.18 28.09 18.35
CA ALA A 177 -26.42 28.66 19.67
C ALA A 177 -26.53 27.55 20.74
N ARG A 178 -25.40 27.13 21.32
CA ARG A 178 -25.36 26.39 22.60
C ARG A 178 -24.48 27.11 23.63
N PRO A 179 -24.80 27.01 24.93
CA PRO A 179 -24.23 27.89 25.94
C PRO A 179 -22.77 27.56 26.25
N ARG A 180 -21.98 28.61 26.53
CA ARG A 180 -20.58 28.50 26.96
C ARG A 180 -20.45 27.66 28.24
N LEU A 181 -19.67 26.59 28.16
CA LEU A 181 -18.97 26.04 29.33
C LEU A 181 -17.53 26.54 29.35
N GLN A 182 -16.92 26.50 30.52
CA GLN A 182 -15.71 27.27 30.84
C GLN A 182 -14.42 26.60 30.35
N ALA A 183 -13.32 27.37 30.40
CA ALA A 183 -12.03 26.95 29.87
C ALA A 183 -11.48 25.66 30.52
N LYS A 184 -10.69 24.89 29.75
CA LYS A 184 -9.89 23.78 30.28
C LYS A 184 -8.92 24.33 31.34
N HIS A 185 -8.85 23.65 32.49
CA HIS A 185 -7.77 23.80 33.46
C HIS A 185 -6.98 22.49 33.49
N ASN A 186 -5.66 22.57 33.49
CA ASN A 186 -4.76 21.41 33.34
C ASN A 186 -4.31 20.87 34.70
N GLU A 187 -5.15 20.10 35.39
CA GLU A 187 -4.74 19.34 36.58
C GLU A 187 -5.35 17.92 36.57
N ASP A 188 -4.58 16.92 36.13
CA ASP A 188 -4.94 15.50 36.25
C ASP A 188 -3.68 14.65 36.52
N MET A 189 -3.05 14.90 37.67
CA MET A 189 -1.81 14.26 38.15
C MET A 189 -1.82 14.11 39.68
N LEU A 190 -2.90 13.53 40.24
CA LEU A 190 -3.03 13.26 41.68
C LEU A 190 -3.40 11.78 41.98
N PRO A 191 -2.89 11.17 43.07
CA PRO A 191 -3.17 9.77 43.38
C PRO A 191 -4.61 9.54 43.86
N LYS A 192 -5.15 8.34 43.59
CA LYS A 192 -6.48 7.91 44.06
C LYS A 192 -6.49 7.71 45.58
N VAL A 193 -7.08 8.65 46.31
CA VAL A 193 -7.32 8.53 47.77
C VAL A 193 -8.73 8.00 48.02
N ILE A 194 -8.85 6.93 48.82
CA ILE A 194 -10.14 6.42 49.31
C ILE A 194 -10.37 7.03 50.70
N ILE A 195 -11.45 7.81 50.85
CA ILE A 195 -11.87 8.38 52.13
C ILE A 195 -12.98 7.49 52.71
N CYS A 196 -12.70 6.80 53.82
CA CYS A 196 -13.71 6.08 54.59
C CYS A 196 -14.13 6.89 55.82
N GLY A 197 -15.46 6.99 56.04
CA GLY A 197 -16.12 7.08 57.35
C GLY A 197 -15.64 8.15 58.34
N ILE A 198 -16.50 9.16 58.59
CA ILE A 198 -16.36 10.05 59.74
C ILE A 198 -16.35 9.25 61.05
N THR A 199 -15.48 9.62 62.00
CA THR A 199 -15.52 9.16 63.39
C THR A 199 -15.29 10.34 64.33
N GLU A 200 -15.76 10.24 65.57
CA GLU A 200 -16.13 11.37 66.45
C GLU A 200 -14.96 12.25 66.99
N ASN A 201 -13.73 12.12 66.47
CA ASN A 201 -12.54 12.82 66.97
C ASN A 201 -11.64 13.41 65.87
N ASP A 202 -12.25 13.81 64.74
CA ASP A 202 -11.84 14.93 63.86
C ASP A 202 -10.34 15.11 63.52
N MET A 203 -9.61 14.01 63.28
CA MET A 203 -8.20 14.05 62.88
C MET A 203 -7.83 12.92 61.90
N PRO A 204 -7.62 13.23 60.60
CA PRO A 204 -7.36 12.21 59.57
C PRO A 204 -5.92 11.69 59.62
N LYS A 205 -5.74 10.38 59.41
CA LYS A 205 -4.43 9.73 59.20
C LYS A 205 -4.24 9.38 57.74
N ILE A 206 -3.18 9.90 57.13
CA ILE A 206 -2.78 9.58 55.75
C ILE A 206 -1.89 8.34 55.76
N ILE A 207 -2.18 7.38 54.88
CA ILE A 207 -1.29 6.24 54.57
C ILE A 207 -0.99 6.31 53.08
N VAL A 208 0.29 6.37 52.72
CA VAL A 208 0.77 6.34 51.33
C VAL A 208 1.21 4.92 51.00
N CYS A 209 0.61 4.31 50.00
CA CYS A 209 1.05 3.02 49.45
C CYS A 209 2.11 3.25 48.37
N ASP A 210 3.18 2.48 48.41
CA ASP A 210 4.39 2.65 47.58
C ASP A 210 4.62 1.37 46.76
N ASP A 211 4.50 1.47 45.42
CA ASP A 211 4.42 0.32 44.52
C ASP A 211 5.77 -0.39 44.32
N LYS A 212 6.06 -1.40 45.16
CA LYS A 212 7.33 -2.14 45.11
C LYS A 212 7.15 -3.65 44.98
N LYS A 213 7.36 -4.12 43.75
CA LYS A 213 7.48 -5.54 43.35
C LYS A 213 8.39 -6.33 44.30
N LYS A 214 7.93 -7.50 44.77
CA LYS A 214 8.82 -8.61 45.21
C LYS A 214 8.08 -9.96 45.19
N SER A 215 8.83 -11.04 45.18
CA SER A 215 8.36 -12.40 44.84
C SER A 215 8.77 -13.47 45.86
N LYS A 216 8.13 -14.65 45.70
CA LYS A 216 8.48 -16.00 46.23
C LYS A 216 7.80 -16.53 47.52
N SER A 217 7.71 -17.87 47.54
CA SER A 217 7.56 -18.82 48.67
C SER A 217 6.20 -19.04 49.38
N ARG A 218 5.50 -20.08 48.90
CA ARG A 218 4.79 -21.14 49.69
C ARG A 218 5.67 -21.73 50.83
N PRO A 219 5.17 -22.67 51.69
CA PRO A 219 3.80 -22.93 52.17
C PRO A 219 3.73 -23.22 53.70
N ARG A 220 2.52 -23.30 54.29
CA ARG A 220 2.21 -24.19 55.45
C ARG A 220 0.78 -24.74 55.40
N THR A 221 0.61 -25.95 55.93
CA THR A 221 -0.63 -26.75 56.12
C THR A 221 -0.38 -27.72 57.29
N PRO A 222 -1.34 -28.56 57.75
CA PRO A 222 -2.80 -28.54 57.61
C PRO A 222 -3.56 -28.54 58.97
N SER A 223 -4.89 -28.41 58.94
CA SER A 223 -5.77 -28.92 60.00
C SER A 223 -7.14 -29.31 59.41
N PHE A 224 -7.50 -30.60 59.47
CA PHE A 224 -8.82 -31.11 59.06
C PHE A 224 -9.89 -30.82 60.13
N PRO A 225 -11.17 -30.80 59.74
CA PRO A 225 -12.02 -31.93 60.18
C PRO A 225 -12.80 -32.64 59.04
N ALA A 226 -13.61 -33.62 59.46
CA ALA A 226 -14.31 -34.68 58.72
C ALA A 226 -15.29 -34.23 57.60
N PRO A 227 -15.74 -35.16 56.71
CA PRO A 227 -16.26 -34.81 55.39
C PRO A 227 -17.76 -34.49 55.34
N GLN A 228 -18.14 -33.57 54.46
CA GLN A 228 -19.54 -33.37 54.03
C GLN A 228 -19.82 -34.10 52.72
N ALA A 229 -20.81 -35.00 52.72
CA ALA A 229 -21.14 -35.89 51.60
C ALA A 229 -21.89 -35.22 50.41
N GLY A 230 -21.62 -33.94 50.15
CA GLY A 230 -22.24 -33.17 49.06
C GLY A 230 -21.28 -32.62 47.99
N ILE A 231 -19.97 -32.66 48.23
CA ILE A 231 -18.98 -31.96 47.39
C ILE A 231 -18.57 -32.77 46.15
N LEU A 232 -18.53 -34.11 46.24
CA LEU A 232 -18.05 -34.97 45.14
C LEU A 232 -18.75 -34.72 43.79
N PRO A 233 -20.09 -34.61 43.68
CA PRO A 233 -20.75 -34.39 42.39
C PRO A 233 -20.37 -33.07 41.72
N GLN A 234 -20.20 -32.00 42.51
CA GLN A 234 -19.80 -30.69 42.00
C GLN A 234 -18.33 -30.68 41.58
N PHE A 235 -17.45 -31.27 42.39
CA PHE A 235 -16.03 -31.38 42.07
C PHE A 235 -15.78 -32.26 40.82
N ALA A 236 -16.52 -33.37 40.69
CA ALA A 236 -16.49 -34.20 39.48
C ALA A 236 -16.96 -33.43 38.24
N LYS A 237 -18.07 -32.68 38.33
CA LYS A 237 -18.56 -31.83 37.24
C LYS A 237 -17.53 -30.77 36.82
N GLN A 238 -16.92 -30.09 37.78
CA GLN A 238 -15.85 -29.11 37.52
C GLN A 238 -14.60 -29.78 36.91
N LEU A 239 -14.26 -31.01 37.28
CA LEU A 239 -13.19 -31.78 36.64
C LEU A 239 -13.53 -32.08 35.18
N THR A 240 -14.74 -32.55 34.88
CA THR A 240 -15.19 -32.82 33.50
C THR A 240 -15.23 -31.56 32.65
N GLU A 241 -15.70 -30.43 33.20
CA GLU A 241 -15.70 -29.12 32.53
C GLU A 241 -14.27 -28.63 32.27
N SER A 242 -13.36 -28.79 33.23
CA SER A 242 -11.94 -28.45 33.07
C SER A 242 -11.26 -29.35 32.04
N TYR A 243 -11.57 -30.64 32.02
CA TYR A 243 -11.00 -31.61 31.06
C TYR A 243 -11.48 -31.32 29.64
N CYS A 244 -12.77 -31.08 29.44
CA CYS A 244 -13.33 -30.69 28.13
C CYS A 244 -12.78 -29.34 27.64
N MET A 245 -12.52 -28.39 28.55
CA MET A 245 -11.84 -27.13 28.20
C MET A 245 -10.37 -27.36 27.82
N GLN A 246 -9.66 -28.25 28.52
CA GLN A 246 -8.28 -28.61 28.22
C GLN A 246 -8.14 -29.40 26.91
N GLU A 247 -9.14 -30.23 26.58
CA GLU A 247 -9.27 -30.97 25.32
C GLU A 247 -9.45 -30.01 24.14
N LYS A 248 -10.38 -29.04 24.24
CA LYS A 248 -10.55 -27.98 23.24
C LYS A 248 -9.32 -27.10 23.07
N LEU A 249 -8.64 -26.75 24.17
CA LEU A 249 -7.38 -26.00 24.10
C LEU A 249 -6.25 -26.84 23.47
N ALA A 250 -6.30 -28.17 23.52
CA ALA A 250 -5.37 -29.02 22.79
C ALA A 250 -5.70 -29.07 21.29
N GLU A 251 -6.99 -29.17 20.93
CA GLU A 251 -7.46 -29.05 19.54
C GLU A 251 -7.08 -27.69 18.94
N GLU A 252 -7.42 -26.57 19.59
CA GLU A 252 -7.08 -25.22 19.15
C GLU A 252 -5.56 -24.99 19.00
N ASN A 253 -4.73 -25.59 19.88
CA ASN A 253 -3.27 -25.49 19.73
C ASN A 253 -2.75 -26.33 18.55
N ALA A 254 -3.28 -27.54 18.30
CA ALA A 254 -2.93 -28.32 17.10
C ALA A 254 -3.33 -27.57 15.82
N ASP A 255 -4.54 -27.00 15.81
CA ASP A 255 -5.08 -26.17 14.73
C ASP A 255 -4.20 -24.92 14.48
N LEU A 256 -3.51 -24.40 15.51
CA LEU A 256 -2.56 -23.29 15.40
C LEU A 256 -1.16 -23.74 14.97
N GLU A 257 -0.70 -24.94 15.37
CA GLU A 257 0.55 -25.51 14.87
C GLU A 257 0.47 -25.84 13.37
N ASP A 258 -0.63 -26.42 12.89
CA ASP A 258 -0.84 -26.70 11.46
C ASP A 258 -0.90 -25.40 10.64
N LYS A 259 -1.57 -24.35 11.16
CA LYS A 259 -1.55 -23.02 10.53
C LYS A 259 -0.14 -22.40 10.53
N ARG A 260 0.66 -22.61 11.59
CA ARG A 260 2.07 -22.17 11.63
C ARG A 260 2.90 -22.90 10.58
N TYR A 261 2.76 -24.22 10.44
CA TYR A 261 3.47 -24.99 9.42
C TYR A 261 3.06 -24.56 8.01
N LYS A 262 1.77 -24.33 7.74
CA LYS A 262 1.31 -23.85 6.43
C LYS A 262 1.85 -22.46 6.10
N LEU A 263 1.84 -21.52 7.05
CA LEU A 263 2.45 -20.20 6.87
C LEU A 263 3.98 -20.27 6.65
N GLN A 264 4.66 -21.25 7.26
CA GLN A 264 6.10 -21.48 7.07
C GLN A 264 6.42 -22.09 5.70
N GLU A 265 5.55 -22.98 5.19
CA GLU A 265 5.62 -23.51 3.82
C GLU A 265 5.36 -22.39 2.79
N ASP A 266 4.29 -21.61 2.96
CA ASP A 266 3.94 -20.49 2.08
C ASP A 266 5.05 -19.41 2.05
N LEU A 267 5.76 -19.20 3.16
CA LEU A 267 6.91 -18.29 3.22
C LEU A 267 8.10 -18.81 2.41
N LEU A 268 8.41 -20.10 2.51
CA LEU A 268 9.51 -20.72 1.75
C LEU A 268 9.25 -20.69 0.24
N ASP A 269 8.00 -20.89 -0.20
CA ASP A 269 7.60 -20.74 -1.61
C ASP A 269 7.71 -19.28 -2.09
N LYS A 270 7.40 -18.31 -1.22
CA LYS A 270 7.61 -16.87 -1.49
C LYS A 270 9.09 -16.54 -1.64
N ASP A 271 9.94 -17.00 -0.73
CA ASP A 271 11.40 -16.79 -0.78
C ASP A 271 12.00 -17.43 -2.04
N CYS A 272 11.63 -18.68 -2.36
CA CYS A 272 12.03 -19.34 -3.62
C CYS A 272 11.58 -18.57 -4.87
N THR A 273 10.42 -17.92 -4.81
CA THR A 273 9.92 -17.04 -5.89
C THR A 273 10.75 -15.76 -6.00
N VAL A 274 11.10 -15.13 -4.88
CA VAL A 274 11.99 -13.95 -4.83
C VAL A 274 13.36 -14.27 -5.41
N ASP A 275 13.98 -15.40 -5.04
CA ASP A 275 15.25 -15.87 -5.62
C ASP A 275 15.18 -16.07 -7.14
N CYS A 276 14.05 -16.57 -7.64
CA CYS A 276 13.84 -16.71 -9.09
C CYS A 276 13.69 -15.36 -9.80
N LEU A 277 13.08 -14.37 -9.15
CA LEU A 277 12.96 -13.01 -9.69
C LEU A 277 14.28 -12.24 -9.62
N GLN A 278 15.06 -12.38 -8.54
CA GLN A 278 16.40 -11.79 -8.42
C GLN A 278 17.35 -12.32 -9.52
N ARG A 279 17.35 -13.64 -9.78
CA ARG A 279 18.14 -14.22 -10.88
C ARG A 279 17.71 -13.71 -12.26
N LYS A 280 16.41 -13.48 -12.50
CA LYS A 280 15.92 -12.83 -13.73
C LYS A 280 16.36 -11.37 -13.83
N LEU A 281 16.29 -10.61 -12.74
CA LEU A 281 16.76 -9.23 -12.67
C LEU A 281 18.25 -9.13 -13.02
N GLN A 282 19.07 -10.02 -12.46
CA GLN A 282 20.51 -10.09 -12.75
C GLN A 282 20.81 -10.41 -14.24
N SER A 283 20.02 -11.28 -14.88
CA SER A 283 20.11 -11.54 -16.33
C SER A 283 19.81 -10.27 -17.13
N LEU A 284 18.67 -9.62 -16.86
CA LEU A 284 18.27 -8.39 -17.54
C LEU A 284 19.27 -7.24 -17.32
N GLN A 285 19.89 -7.16 -16.14
CA GLN A 285 20.98 -6.21 -15.86
C GLN A 285 22.29 -6.55 -16.58
N ALA A 286 22.54 -7.81 -16.95
CA ALA A 286 23.66 -8.20 -17.81
C ALA A 286 23.35 -7.88 -19.29
N GLU A 287 22.15 -8.20 -19.76
CA GLU A 287 21.65 -7.90 -21.10
C GLU A 287 21.63 -6.37 -21.36
N LEU A 288 21.13 -5.57 -20.41
CA LEU A 288 21.15 -4.10 -20.50
C LEU A 288 22.58 -3.55 -20.60
N ARG A 289 23.53 -4.08 -19.82
CA ARG A 289 24.95 -3.67 -19.92
C ARG A 289 25.59 -4.03 -21.26
N LEU A 290 25.20 -5.16 -21.88
CA LEU A 290 25.62 -5.49 -23.24
C LEU A 290 25.06 -4.49 -24.26
N VAL A 291 23.75 -4.20 -24.21
CA VAL A 291 23.10 -3.21 -25.09
C VAL A 291 23.70 -1.81 -24.93
N CYS A 292 23.97 -1.36 -23.69
CA CYS A 292 24.67 -0.10 -23.45
C CYS A 292 26.07 -0.09 -24.10
N LYS A 293 26.83 -1.17 -23.98
CA LYS A 293 28.17 -1.29 -24.58
C LYS A 293 28.13 -1.31 -26.11
N GLU A 294 27.13 -1.96 -26.70
CA GLU A 294 26.90 -1.94 -28.15
C GLU A 294 26.50 -0.54 -28.64
N ASN A 295 25.63 0.15 -27.92
CA ASN A 295 25.27 1.55 -28.21
C ASN A 295 26.48 2.48 -28.11
N CYS A 296 27.36 2.34 -27.11
CA CYS A 296 28.62 3.09 -27.06
C CYS A 296 29.50 2.84 -28.29
N LEU A 297 29.64 1.59 -28.73
CA LEU A 297 30.41 1.23 -29.93
C LEU A 297 29.78 1.74 -31.23
N LEU A 298 28.45 1.84 -31.30
CA LEU A 298 27.73 2.46 -32.41
C LEU A 298 27.92 4.00 -32.41
N SER A 299 27.83 4.64 -31.25
CA SER A 299 28.13 6.08 -31.09
C SER A 299 29.57 6.42 -31.44
N GLU A 300 30.55 5.59 -31.06
CA GLU A 300 31.94 5.74 -31.53
C GLU A 300 32.06 5.64 -33.05
N LYS A 301 31.37 4.68 -33.69
CA LYS A 301 31.38 4.52 -35.15
C LYS A 301 30.77 5.74 -35.86
N LEU A 302 29.66 6.27 -35.36
CA LEU A 302 29.03 7.49 -35.87
C LEU A 302 29.98 8.69 -35.75
N ASN A 303 30.56 8.93 -34.56
CA ASN A 303 31.54 10.00 -34.35
C ASN A 303 32.78 9.88 -35.26
N ARG A 304 33.23 8.65 -35.59
CA ARG A 304 34.32 8.42 -36.55
C ARG A 304 33.93 8.70 -38.01
N ILE A 305 32.65 8.59 -38.35
CA ILE A 305 32.13 8.97 -39.68
C ILE A 305 32.03 10.49 -39.79
N GLU A 306 31.53 11.18 -38.76
CA GLU A 306 31.41 12.65 -38.76
C GLU A 306 32.76 13.39 -38.69
N SER A 307 33.79 12.77 -38.10
CA SER A 307 35.13 13.38 -37.95
C SER A 307 36.08 13.22 -39.15
N CYS A 308 35.60 12.71 -40.30
CA CYS A 308 36.39 12.59 -41.53
C CYS A 308 36.12 13.74 -42.53
N PRO A 309 36.94 14.82 -42.57
CA PRO A 309 36.79 15.90 -43.54
C PRO A 309 37.14 15.43 -44.95
N ASN A 310 36.19 15.54 -45.87
CA ASN A 310 36.27 14.95 -47.21
C ASN A 310 37.30 15.65 -48.13
N GLN A 311 38.50 15.07 -48.26
CA GLN A 311 39.53 15.47 -49.25
C GLN A 311 39.73 14.43 -50.35
N GLN A 312 38.85 14.42 -51.36
CA GLN A 312 39.20 14.13 -52.77
C GLN A 312 38.00 14.26 -53.73
N THR A 313 37.86 15.40 -54.42
CA THR A 313 37.65 15.49 -55.88
C THR A 313 37.44 16.94 -56.32
N ALA A 314 38.50 17.59 -56.80
CA ALA A 314 38.40 18.91 -57.42
C ALA A 314 39.40 19.05 -58.57
N GLN A 315 39.07 18.54 -59.76
CA GLN A 315 39.65 18.95 -61.05
C GLN A 315 39.03 18.19 -62.24
N ARG A 316 38.14 18.83 -62.99
CA ARG A 316 38.27 19.08 -64.45
C ARG A 316 37.10 19.91 -64.99
N ASN A 317 37.42 20.77 -65.96
CA ASN A 317 36.46 21.66 -66.62
C ASN A 317 35.83 20.97 -67.83
N PHE A 318 34.60 21.33 -68.23
CA PHE A 318 34.40 22.14 -69.44
C PHE A 318 32.99 22.74 -69.56
N GLU A 319 32.81 23.61 -70.56
CA GLU A 319 31.71 24.55 -70.79
C GLU A 319 30.39 23.92 -71.28
N ARG A 320 29.24 24.48 -70.83
CA ARG A 320 28.27 25.17 -71.72
C ARG A 320 27.18 25.92 -70.94
N SER A 321 26.31 26.62 -71.68
CA SER A 321 25.36 27.67 -71.27
C SER A 321 24.09 27.55 -72.14
N PRO A 322 22.95 28.24 -71.90
CA PRO A 322 22.36 28.83 -70.68
C PRO A 322 20.88 28.37 -70.44
N GLU A 323 20.20 29.04 -69.50
CA GLU A 323 18.77 29.49 -69.52
C GLU A 323 17.87 29.04 -68.34
N LEU A 324 17.09 30.02 -67.83
CA LEU A 324 15.86 29.91 -67.01
C LEU A 324 15.96 29.15 -65.65
N CYS A 325 15.41 29.63 -64.52
CA CYS A 325 14.64 30.85 -64.29
C CYS A 325 14.75 31.38 -62.84
N GLN A 326 14.23 32.59 -62.65
CA GLN A 326 13.74 33.17 -61.39
C GLN A 326 12.75 32.19 -60.71
N LYS A 327 12.56 32.08 -59.38
CA LYS A 327 12.91 32.83 -58.15
C LYS A 327 13.16 31.79 -57.01
N HIS A 328 13.49 32.10 -55.75
CA HIS A 328 13.60 33.35 -54.97
C HIS A 328 14.80 33.29 -53.98
N ARG A 329 14.84 34.19 -52.99
CA ARG A 329 15.51 33.98 -51.69
C ARG A 329 14.55 34.24 -50.52
N LYS A 330 14.57 33.40 -49.49
CA LYS A 330 14.32 33.76 -48.07
C LYS A 330 14.66 32.57 -47.16
N MET A 331 15.87 32.55 -46.60
CA MET A 331 16.16 31.83 -45.36
C MET A 331 15.92 32.80 -44.19
N PRO A 332 15.30 32.35 -43.10
CA PRO A 332 15.94 32.56 -41.80
C PRO A 332 15.67 31.40 -40.83
N CYS A 333 16.57 30.43 -40.77
CA CYS A 333 16.78 29.60 -39.58
C CYS A 333 18.22 29.78 -39.09
N GLY A 334 18.39 29.82 -37.77
CA GLY A 334 19.69 30.09 -37.13
C GLY A 334 20.66 28.91 -37.24
N ARG A 335 21.94 29.15 -36.94
CA ARG A 335 22.90 28.07 -36.76
C ARG A 335 22.42 27.13 -35.64
N ASN A 336 22.66 25.83 -35.80
CA ASN A 336 22.42 24.78 -34.81
C ASN A 336 20.94 24.47 -34.51
N LYS A 337 20.05 24.58 -35.50
CA LYS A 337 18.78 23.81 -35.54
C LYS A 337 18.69 23.05 -36.87
N GLY A 338 18.02 21.90 -36.85
CA GLY A 338 17.89 21.00 -38.01
C GLY A 338 17.05 21.57 -39.16
N PRO A 339 16.91 20.83 -40.28
CA PRO A 339 16.04 21.22 -41.39
C PRO A 339 14.61 21.49 -40.90
N CYS A 340 13.93 22.46 -41.53
CA CYS A 340 12.57 22.83 -41.13
C CYS A 340 11.62 21.63 -41.34
N PRO A 341 10.66 21.35 -40.43
CA PRO A 341 9.67 20.29 -40.65
C PRO A 341 8.97 20.39 -42.01
N ALA A 342 8.66 21.60 -42.48
CA ALA A 342 8.08 21.83 -43.81
C ALA A 342 9.03 21.48 -44.99
N ASP A 343 10.35 21.60 -44.82
CA ASP A 343 11.32 21.16 -45.84
C ASP A 343 11.43 19.63 -45.87
N ILE A 344 11.27 18.97 -44.72
CA ILE A 344 11.22 17.50 -44.59
C ILE A 344 9.93 16.98 -45.23
N GLU A 345 8.79 17.58 -44.90
CA GLU A 345 7.47 17.22 -45.44
C GLU A 345 7.40 17.45 -46.96
N SER A 346 7.90 18.59 -47.46
CA SER A 346 8.02 18.84 -48.90
C SER A 346 8.91 17.82 -49.61
N ARG A 347 9.98 17.33 -48.96
CA ARG A 347 10.83 16.26 -49.51
C ARG A 347 10.18 14.90 -49.46
N LEU A 348 9.44 14.56 -48.40
CA LEU A 348 8.67 13.32 -48.31
C LEU A 348 7.57 13.28 -49.38
N GLN A 349 6.94 14.42 -49.68
CA GLN A 349 6.03 14.54 -50.81
C GLN A 349 6.74 14.36 -52.16
N GLU A 350 7.90 15.00 -52.37
CA GLU A 350 8.71 14.81 -53.59
C GLU A 350 9.17 13.33 -53.77
N TYR A 351 9.52 12.65 -52.69
CA TYR A 351 9.81 11.20 -52.70
C TYR A 351 8.56 10.34 -52.97
N SER A 352 7.39 10.71 -52.43
CA SER A 352 6.11 10.04 -52.73
C SER A 352 5.75 10.17 -54.21
N ASP A 353 5.81 11.38 -54.75
CA ASP A 353 5.43 11.67 -56.13
C ASP A 353 6.40 11.01 -57.14
N THR A 354 7.71 11.02 -56.84
CA THR A 354 8.70 10.31 -57.67
C THR A 354 8.58 8.79 -57.56
N THR A 355 8.26 8.24 -56.38
CA THR A 355 7.98 6.80 -56.22
C THR A 355 6.75 6.39 -57.04
N GLN A 356 5.64 7.11 -56.93
CA GLN A 356 4.44 6.87 -57.75
C GLN A 356 4.71 7.00 -59.26
N GLN A 357 5.65 7.85 -59.67
CA GLN A 357 6.04 7.97 -61.08
C GLN A 357 6.92 6.80 -61.54
N LEU A 358 7.81 6.28 -60.69
CA LEU A 358 8.56 5.05 -60.95
C LEU A 358 7.64 3.82 -61.01
N GLU A 359 6.66 3.69 -60.11
CA GLU A 359 5.65 2.63 -60.15
C GLU A 359 4.86 2.64 -61.47
N LYS A 360 4.46 3.82 -61.95
CA LYS A 360 3.79 3.97 -63.27
C LYS A 360 4.71 3.56 -64.43
N GLN A 361 5.99 3.90 -64.38
CA GLN A 361 6.97 3.49 -65.39
C GLN A 361 7.23 1.97 -65.36
N LEU A 362 7.34 1.36 -64.18
CA LEU A 362 7.46 -0.10 -64.03
C LEU A 362 6.21 -0.82 -64.56
N CYS A 363 5.00 -0.37 -64.19
CA CYS A 363 3.74 -0.94 -64.67
C CYS A 363 3.59 -0.84 -66.19
N GLN A 364 4.03 0.28 -66.80
CA GLN A 364 4.06 0.42 -68.26
C GLN A 364 5.09 -0.55 -68.89
N MET A 365 6.31 -0.63 -68.35
CA MET A 365 7.36 -1.53 -68.83
C MET A 365 6.94 -3.00 -68.71
N GLU A 366 6.24 -3.41 -67.64
CA GLU A 366 5.65 -4.74 -67.52
C GLU A 366 4.62 -5.03 -68.62
N CYS A 367 3.79 -4.03 -68.97
CA CYS A 367 2.82 -4.18 -70.06
C CYS A 367 3.51 -4.30 -71.42
N GLU A 368 4.58 -3.54 -71.66
CA GLU A 368 5.40 -3.66 -72.86
C GLU A 368 6.12 -5.03 -72.94
N VAL A 369 6.65 -5.54 -71.83
CA VAL A 369 7.22 -6.91 -71.75
C VAL A 369 6.15 -7.98 -72.00
N ARG A 370 4.94 -7.83 -71.46
CA ARG A 370 3.81 -8.75 -71.66
C ARG A 370 3.33 -8.75 -73.13
N ASN A 371 3.39 -7.59 -73.80
CA ASN A 371 3.13 -7.47 -75.24
C ASN A 371 4.24 -8.15 -76.06
N MET A 372 5.51 -7.87 -75.78
CA MET A 372 6.65 -8.52 -76.47
C MET A 372 6.66 -10.04 -76.31
N GLN A 373 6.27 -10.57 -75.13
CA GLN A 373 6.08 -12.00 -74.92
C GLN A 373 4.95 -12.57 -75.78
N SER A 374 3.85 -11.82 -75.92
CA SER A 374 2.71 -12.21 -76.76
C SER A 374 3.06 -12.22 -78.25
N GLU A 375 3.83 -11.23 -78.71
CA GLU A 375 4.37 -11.18 -80.08
C GLU A 375 5.39 -12.30 -80.35
N LEU A 376 6.28 -12.60 -79.40
CA LEU A 376 7.19 -13.73 -79.49
C LEU A 376 6.45 -15.07 -79.67
N VAL A 377 5.34 -15.27 -78.95
CA VAL A 377 4.47 -16.45 -79.12
C VAL A 377 3.77 -16.45 -80.48
N ALA A 378 3.39 -15.29 -81.03
CA ALA A 378 2.84 -15.18 -82.38
C ALA A 378 3.88 -15.53 -83.46
N VAL A 379 5.09 -14.97 -83.37
CA VAL A 379 6.21 -15.25 -84.30
C VAL A 379 6.65 -16.72 -84.21
N GLN A 380 6.62 -17.34 -83.02
CA GLN A 380 6.87 -18.78 -82.89
C GLN A 380 5.80 -19.64 -83.59
N LYS A 381 4.51 -19.26 -83.50
CA LYS A 381 3.42 -19.93 -84.23
C LYS A 381 3.55 -19.75 -85.74
N GLU A 382 3.89 -18.55 -86.21
CA GLU A 382 4.10 -18.29 -87.63
C GLU A 382 5.30 -19.08 -88.18
N ARG A 383 6.42 -19.14 -87.43
CA ARG A 383 7.56 -20.00 -87.77
C ARG A 383 7.17 -21.47 -87.86
N GLN A 384 6.39 -21.99 -86.90
CA GLN A 384 5.87 -23.37 -86.96
C GLN A 384 4.99 -23.61 -88.19
N HIS A 385 4.14 -22.64 -88.55
CA HIS A 385 3.29 -22.71 -89.75
C HIS A 385 4.11 -22.72 -91.06
N LEU A 386 5.13 -21.86 -91.17
CA LEU A 386 6.07 -21.83 -92.30
C LEU A 386 6.89 -23.13 -92.39
N GLU A 387 7.29 -23.70 -91.25
CA GLU A 387 8.07 -24.94 -91.18
C GLU A 387 7.22 -26.20 -91.48
N GLN A 388 5.90 -26.14 -91.25
CA GLN A 388 4.93 -27.09 -91.80
C GLN A 388 4.74 -26.90 -93.31
N HIS A 389 4.61 -25.67 -93.78
CA HIS A 389 4.47 -25.36 -95.22
C HIS A 389 5.69 -25.85 -96.03
N ARG A 390 6.90 -25.71 -95.48
CA ARG A 390 8.15 -26.21 -96.08
C ARG A 390 8.21 -27.75 -96.17
N LYS A 391 7.50 -28.48 -95.28
CA LYS A 391 7.38 -29.95 -95.33
C LYS A 391 6.35 -30.46 -96.33
N MET A 392 5.47 -29.60 -96.85
CA MET A 392 4.49 -29.96 -97.89
C MET A 392 5.01 -29.75 -99.33
N ILE A 393 6.19 -29.16 -99.53
CA ILE A 393 6.74 -28.83 -100.86
C ILE A 393 8.11 -29.49 -101.06
N THR A 394 8.14 -30.81 -101.20
CA THR A 394 9.21 -31.54 -101.94
C THR A 394 8.83 -33.00 -102.21
N SER A 395 8.46 -33.36 -103.45
CA SER A 395 8.07 -34.74 -103.79
C SER A 395 8.34 -35.17 -105.26
N ALA A 396 9.54 -35.75 -105.48
CA ALA A 396 9.85 -36.81 -106.47
C ALA A 396 9.99 -36.40 -107.99
N PRO A 397 10.38 -37.31 -108.93
CA PRO A 397 11.69 -37.24 -109.63
C PRO A 397 11.59 -37.09 -111.19
N PRO A 398 11.85 -38.03 -112.15
CA PRO A 398 12.28 -39.45 -112.19
C PRO A 398 13.48 -39.77 -113.17
N CYS A 399 13.62 -41.04 -113.59
CA CYS A 399 14.32 -41.58 -114.80
C CYS A 399 15.83 -42.01 -114.78
N LEU A 400 16.22 -42.77 -115.82
CA LEU A 400 17.23 -43.86 -115.95
C LEU A 400 17.87 -43.85 -117.39
N PRO A 401 18.80 -44.76 -117.84
CA PRO A 401 20.05 -45.33 -117.26
C PRO A 401 21.32 -45.25 -118.22
N PRO A 402 22.14 -46.28 -118.63
CA PRO A 402 23.60 -46.13 -118.93
C PRO A 402 24.05 -46.41 -120.41
N PRO A 403 25.38 -46.47 -120.80
CA PRO A 403 26.18 -47.74 -120.79
C PRO A 403 27.75 -47.66 -120.76
N CYS A 404 28.40 -48.83 -120.95
CA CYS A 404 29.81 -49.32 -120.86
C CYS A 404 30.97 -48.69 -121.73
N GLY A 405 32.26 -49.07 -121.47
CA GLY A 405 33.42 -48.90 -122.41
C GLY A 405 34.84 -49.34 -121.92
N MET A 406 35.73 -49.82 -122.84
CA MET A 406 37.16 -50.33 -122.70
C MET A 406 37.73 -50.71 -124.11
N PRO A 407 39.00 -51.19 -124.41
CA PRO A 407 40.32 -51.30 -123.71
C PRO A 407 41.54 -50.76 -124.58
N CYS A 408 42.82 -51.25 -124.41
CA CYS A 408 43.81 -51.68 -125.49
C CYS A 408 45.36 -51.65 -125.20
N MET A 409 46.17 -52.38 -126.03
CA MET A 409 47.68 -52.54 -126.11
C MET A 409 48.10 -53.14 -127.53
N PRO A 410 49.28 -53.78 -127.89
CA PRO A 410 50.70 -53.75 -127.41
C PRO A 410 51.90 -53.46 -128.44
N PRO A 411 52.59 -54.37 -129.23
CA PRO A 411 54.03 -54.25 -129.70
C PRO A 411 54.25 -54.54 -131.25
N PRO A 412 55.30 -55.20 -131.89
CA PRO A 412 56.72 -55.63 -131.60
C PRO A 412 57.80 -55.58 -132.79
N CYS A 413 59.01 -56.18 -132.62
CA CYS A 413 59.93 -56.89 -133.61
C CYS A 413 60.91 -56.16 -134.60
N ASN A 414 61.85 -56.79 -135.38
CA ASN A 414 62.88 -57.89 -135.18
C ASN A 414 63.80 -58.22 -136.44
N MET A 415 65.13 -58.44 -136.27
CA MET A 415 66.18 -59.24 -137.05
C MET A 415 66.50 -59.20 -138.59
N GLY A 416 67.82 -59.30 -138.97
CA GLY A 416 68.40 -59.79 -140.26
C GLY A 416 69.38 -58.84 -141.04
N GLY A 417 70.33 -59.22 -141.94
CA GLY A 417 71.09 -60.49 -142.22
C GLY A 417 71.65 -60.67 -143.69
N GLY A 418 72.97 -60.95 -143.93
CA GLY A 418 73.53 -61.44 -145.25
C GLY A 418 74.97 -61.01 -145.71
N SER A 419 75.63 -61.73 -146.67
CA SER A 419 76.97 -61.47 -147.31
C SER A 419 77.21 -62.43 -148.55
N PRO A 420 78.37 -62.60 -149.26
CA PRO A 420 79.63 -61.83 -149.48
C PRO A 420 80.10 -61.76 -151.00
N GLY A 421 81.35 -61.32 -151.33
CA GLY A 421 81.98 -61.51 -152.68
C GLY A 421 83.30 -60.76 -152.97
N GLY A 422 84.13 -61.21 -153.95
CA GLY A 422 85.45 -60.61 -154.34
C GLY A 422 86.30 -61.51 -155.27
N ALA A 423 87.54 -61.21 -155.71
CA ALA A 423 88.37 -59.98 -155.71
C ALA A 423 89.71 -60.15 -156.52
N GLY A 424 90.29 -59.06 -157.07
CA GLY A 424 91.73 -58.93 -157.45
C GLY A 424 92.16 -59.20 -158.93
N MET A 425 93.37 -58.83 -159.40
CA MET A 425 94.41 -57.92 -158.85
C MET A 425 95.58 -57.61 -159.85
N ASP A 426 95.65 -56.42 -160.48
CA ASP A 426 96.82 -55.98 -161.31
C ASP A 426 97.82 -55.13 -160.50
N GLN A 427 99.11 -55.49 -160.47
CA GLN A 427 100.03 -55.07 -159.38
C GLN A 427 100.84 -53.78 -159.62
N GLN A 428 101.33 -53.51 -160.83
CA GLN A 428 102.28 -52.40 -161.04
C GLN A 428 101.61 -51.07 -161.42
N LEU A 429 100.34 -51.12 -161.85
CA LEU A 429 99.47 -49.94 -161.86
C LEU A 429 99.11 -49.48 -160.43
N ARG A 430 99.45 -50.27 -159.40
CA ARG A 430 98.90 -50.15 -158.05
C ARG A 430 99.74 -49.30 -157.10
N GLU A 431 101.06 -49.23 -157.21
CA GLU A 431 101.88 -48.43 -156.28
C GLU A 431 101.70 -46.91 -156.48
N LEU A 432 101.69 -46.44 -157.74
CA LEU A 432 101.45 -45.03 -158.03
C LEU A 432 99.97 -44.65 -157.82
N ARG A 433 99.03 -45.60 -158.06
CA ARG A 433 97.65 -45.46 -157.60
C ARG A 433 97.53 -45.47 -156.09
N GLU A 434 98.36 -46.21 -155.35
CA GLU A 434 98.35 -46.21 -153.89
C GLU A 434 98.83 -44.88 -153.32
N GLN A 435 99.84 -44.23 -153.89
CA GLN A 435 100.24 -42.89 -153.43
C GLN A 435 99.15 -41.86 -153.71
N TYR A 436 98.53 -41.88 -154.89
CA TYR A 436 97.40 -41.00 -155.21
C TYR A 436 96.16 -41.32 -154.35
N ASN A 437 95.82 -42.60 -154.18
CA ASN A 437 94.70 -43.04 -153.35
C ASN A 437 94.92 -42.67 -151.88
N ARG A 438 96.11 -42.89 -151.31
CA ARG A 438 96.42 -42.48 -149.92
C ARG A 438 96.18 -40.99 -149.72
N LEU A 439 96.68 -40.13 -150.62
CA LEU A 439 96.44 -38.68 -150.54
C LEU A 439 94.95 -38.32 -150.77
N GLN A 440 94.27 -39.03 -151.68
CA GLN A 440 92.84 -38.85 -151.93
C GLN A 440 91.98 -39.31 -150.73
N ASP A 441 92.41 -40.36 -150.03
CA ASP A 441 91.74 -40.96 -148.88
C ASP A 441 92.05 -40.20 -147.59
N ASP A 442 93.24 -39.60 -147.44
CA ASP A 442 93.54 -38.57 -146.43
C ASP A 442 92.68 -37.32 -146.65
N TYR A 443 92.50 -36.87 -147.90
CA TYR A 443 91.63 -35.73 -148.22
C TYR A 443 90.14 -36.04 -147.98
N LYS A 444 89.65 -37.22 -148.37
CA LYS A 444 88.31 -37.72 -147.99
C LYS A 444 88.18 -37.85 -146.48
N GLY A 445 89.22 -38.34 -145.81
CA GLY A 445 89.31 -38.48 -144.35
C GLY A 445 89.16 -37.13 -143.66
N LYS A 446 89.91 -36.11 -144.08
CA LYS A 446 89.80 -34.74 -143.57
C LYS A 446 88.46 -34.08 -143.92
N LEU A 447 87.87 -34.36 -145.08
CA LEU A 447 86.49 -33.94 -145.37
C LEU A 447 85.46 -34.61 -144.44
N THR A 448 85.65 -35.89 -144.12
CA THR A 448 84.78 -36.68 -143.23
C THR A 448 84.95 -36.24 -141.77
N GLU A 449 86.18 -35.92 -141.35
CA GLU A 449 86.51 -35.32 -140.05
C GLU A 449 85.90 -33.92 -139.91
N VAL A 450 85.99 -33.07 -140.94
CA VAL A 450 85.35 -31.74 -140.94
C VAL A 450 83.82 -31.86 -140.99
N ALA A 451 83.25 -32.86 -141.66
CA ALA A 451 81.82 -33.14 -141.62
C ALA A 451 81.37 -33.64 -140.23
N GLY A 452 82.15 -34.53 -139.60
CA GLY A 452 81.95 -35.00 -138.23
C GLY A 452 82.02 -33.85 -137.23
N LEU A 453 83.08 -33.05 -137.26
CA LEU A 453 83.23 -31.86 -136.40
C LEU A 453 82.12 -30.82 -136.61
N ARG A 454 81.57 -30.68 -137.83
CA ARG A 454 80.38 -29.86 -138.07
C ARG A 454 79.12 -30.45 -137.42
N ALA A 455 78.93 -31.77 -137.51
CA ALA A 455 77.83 -32.46 -136.85
C ALA A 455 77.95 -32.39 -135.32
N ASP A 456 79.16 -32.58 -134.77
CA ASP A 456 79.44 -32.46 -133.34
C ASP A 456 79.29 -31.02 -132.83
N VAL A 457 79.69 -30.00 -133.60
CA VAL A 457 79.42 -28.59 -133.26
C VAL A 457 77.91 -28.31 -133.24
N GLU A 458 77.14 -28.81 -134.20
CA GLU A 458 75.69 -28.58 -134.20
C GLU A 458 74.97 -29.39 -133.10
N LYS A 459 75.46 -30.59 -132.78
CA LYS A 459 75.03 -31.40 -131.64
C LYS A 459 75.37 -30.74 -130.31
N LEU A 460 76.56 -30.15 -130.16
CA LEU A 460 76.95 -29.38 -128.97
C LEU A 460 76.11 -28.12 -128.83
N LYS A 461 75.76 -27.42 -129.91
CA LYS A 461 74.78 -26.33 -129.87
C LYS A 461 73.41 -26.82 -129.44
N GLN A 462 72.96 -27.99 -129.91
CA GLN A 462 71.65 -28.51 -129.49
C GLN A 462 71.67 -28.88 -128.01
N ASN A 463 72.67 -29.66 -127.54
CA ASN A 463 72.88 -29.95 -126.12
C ASN A 463 72.94 -28.67 -125.27
N ALA A 464 73.54 -27.58 -125.76
CA ALA A 464 73.60 -26.30 -125.07
C ALA A 464 72.25 -25.58 -125.00
N LYS A 465 71.41 -25.67 -126.04
CA LYS A 465 70.01 -25.20 -125.98
C LYS A 465 69.18 -26.04 -125.01
N ASP A 466 69.30 -27.36 -125.09
CA ASP A 466 68.55 -28.29 -124.23
C ASP A 466 68.93 -28.07 -122.75
N ALA A 467 70.21 -27.80 -122.45
CA ALA A 467 70.69 -27.44 -121.13
C ALA A 467 70.21 -26.04 -120.67
N GLU A 468 70.12 -25.06 -121.57
CA GLU A 468 69.60 -23.72 -121.27
C GLU A 468 68.08 -23.75 -121.04
N GLU A 469 67.33 -24.55 -121.79
CA GLU A 469 65.90 -24.77 -121.58
C GLU A 469 65.65 -25.54 -120.27
N ALA A 470 66.46 -26.56 -119.96
CA ALA A 470 66.44 -27.22 -118.66
C ALA A 470 66.79 -26.27 -117.50
N ARG A 471 67.77 -25.37 -117.66
CA ARG A 471 68.10 -24.31 -116.69
C ARG A 471 66.91 -23.38 -116.47
N LYS A 472 66.28 -22.91 -117.55
CA LYS A 472 65.09 -22.05 -117.47
C LYS A 472 63.94 -22.73 -116.74
N ILE A 473 63.65 -24.01 -117.04
CA ILE A 473 62.63 -24.81 -116.34
C ILE A 473 62.97 -24.96 -114.85
N ALA A 474 64.24 -25.13 -114.49
CA ALA A 474 64.67 -25.18 -113.09
C ALA A 474 64.51 -23.82 -112.39
N GLU A 475 64.88 -22.71 -113.04
CA GLU A 475 64.71 -21.36 -112.50
C GLU A 475 63.24 -20.97 -112.32
N ASP A 476 62.36 -21.35 -113.25
CA ASP A 476 60.93 -21.08 -113.13
C ASP A 476 60.30 -21.89 -111.99
N LYS A 477 60.76 -23.14 -111.74
CA LYS A 477 60.40 -23.91 -110.53
C LYS A 477 60.96 -23.31 -109.24
N VAL A 478 62.16 -22.75 -109.24
CA VAL A 478 62.68 -22.02 -108.06
C VAL A 478 61.83 -20.78 -107.76
N LYS A 479 61.41 -20.03 -108.79
CA LYS A 479 60.48 -18.89 -108.65
C LYS A 479 59.08 -19.32 -108.19
N GLU A 480 58.66 -20.54 -108.48
CA GLU A 480 57.43 -21.17 -107.99
C GLU A 480 57.54 -21.48 -106.48
N TYR A 481 58.53 -22.28 -106.09
CA TYR A 481 58.77 -22.61 -104.67
C TYR A 481 59.05 -21.37 -103.80
N GLU A 482 59.69 -20.33 -104.34
CA GLU A 482 59.83 -19.05 -103.64
C GLU A 482 58.50 -18.35 -103.36
N LYS A 483 57.51 -18.45 -104.26
CA LYS A 483 56.16 -17.90 -104.04
C LYS A 483 55.43 -18.74 -103.01
N ASP A 484 55.52 -20.07 -103.08
CA ASP A 484 54.88 -20.97 -102.12
C ASP A 484 55.40 -20.72 -100.71
N VAL A 485 56.73 -20.63 -100.53
CA VAL A 485 57.34 -20.30 -99.23
C VAL A 485 56.94 -18.91 -98.73
N LYS A 486 56.68 -17.94 -99.62
CA LYS A 486 56.13 -16.62 -99.25
C LYS A 486 54.64 -16.71 -98.88
N SER A 487 53.84 -17.56 -99.53
CA SER A 487 52.44 -17.83 -99.17
C SER A 487 52.35 -18.51 -97.81
N PHE A 488 53.06 -19.62 -97.60
CA PHE A 488 53.07 -20.35 -96.33
C PHE A 488 53.57 -19.50 -95.15
N LYS A 489 54.55 -18.60 -95.35
CA LYS A 489 54.94 -17.62 -94.32
C LYS A 489 53.84 -16.61 -94.01
N SER A 490 53.13 -16.14 -95.04
CA SER A 490 52.01 -15.19 -94.88
C SER A 490 50.80 -15.84 -94.20
N GLU A 491 50.48 -17.08 -94.56
CA GLU A 491 49.44 -17.91 -93.94
C GLU A 491 49.80 -18.26 -92.49
N LYS A 492 51.05 -18.66 -92.21
CA LYS A 492 51.52 -18.90 -90.84
C LYS A 492 51.37 -17.65 -89.96
N ASN A 493 51.70 -16.47 -90.47
CA ASN A 493 51.53 -15.22 -89.71
C ASN A 493 50.05 -14.88 -89.47
N LYS A 494 49.17 -15.09 -90.46
CA LYS A 494 47.70 -14.96 -90.28
C LYS A 494 47.17 -15.94 -89.23
N TYR A 495 47.63 -17.20 -89.27
CA TYR A 495 47.23 -18.24 -88.31
C TYR A 495 47.73 -17.96 -86.90
N MET A 496 48.96 -17.43 -86.74
CA MET A 496 49.48 -16.98 -85.45
C MET A 496 48.65 -15.82 -84.87
N GLY A 497 48.37 -14.76 -85.66
CA GLY A 497 47.52 -13.66 -85.20
C GLY A 497 46.09 -14.09 -84.87
N SER A 498 45.52 -15.02 -85.65
CA SER A 498 44.22 -15.62 -85.35
C SER A 498 44.24 -16.48 -84.08
N LYS A 499 45.37 -17.12 -83.74
CA LYS A 499 45.55 -17.85 -82.48
C LYS A 499 45.72 -16.91 -81.29
N GLU A 500 46.42 -15.80 -81.46
CA GLU A 500 46.57 -14.75 -80.43
C GLU A 500 45.19 -14.12 -80.13
N GLN A 501 44.40 -13.80 -81.16
CA GLN A 501 43.01 -13.37 -81.01
C GLN A 501 42.11 -14.41 -80.32
N LEU A 502 42.31 -15.70 -80.59
CA LEU A 502 41.57 -16.78 -79.91
C LEU A 502 41.92 -16.86 -78.41
N ILE A 503 43.20 -16.71 -78.06
CA ILE A 503 43.66 -16.68 -76.66
C ILE A 503 43.15 -15.44 -75.94
N GLU A 504 43.13 -14.27 -76.61
CA GLU A 504 42.58 -13.03 -76.05
C GLU A 504 41.07 -13.15 -75.82
N GLN A 505 40.31 -13.73 -76.76
CA GLN A 505 38.89 -14.04 -76.59
C GLN A 505 38.65 -15.07 -75.47
N GLU A 506 39.52 -16.07 -75.32
CA GLU A 506 39.45 -17.04 -74.21
C GLU A 506 39.71 -16.37 -72.85
N GLN A 507 40.68 -15.46 -72.77
CA GLN A 507 40.93 -14.67 -71.56
C GLN A 507 39.75 -13.74 -71.24
N GLN A 508 39.20 -13.01 -72.22
CA GLN A 508 38.02 -12.16 -72.03
C GLN A 508 36.81 -13.00 -71.57
N LEU A 509 36.58 -14.17 -72.17
CA LEU A 509 35.54 -15.11 -71.77
C LEU A 509 35.76 -15.63 -70.34
N ASN A 510 36.99 -15.90 -69.93
CA ASN A 510 37.29 -16.38 -68.58
C ASN A 510 37.16 -15.26 -67.52
N VAL A 511 37.50 -14.01 -67.85
CA VAL A 511 37.18 -12.84 -67.01
C VAL A 511 35.66 -12.65 -66.91
N ALA A 512 34.91 -12.78 -68.01
CA ALA A 512 33.45 -12.72 -67.98
C ALA A 512 32.83 -13.83 -67.11
N LYS A 513 33.27 -15.09 -67.24
CA LYS A 513 32.87 -16.22 -66.36
C LYS A 513 33.28 -16.04 -64.90
N GLN A 514 34.26 -15.19 -64.61
CA GLN A 514 34.65 -14.86 -63.25
C GLN A 514 33.73 -13.78 -62.68
N ARG A 515 33.47 -12.69 -63.42
CA ARG A 515 32.47 -11.67 -63.06
C ARG A 515 31.06 -12.23 -62.91
N PHE A 516 30.67 -13.19 -63.74
CA PHE A 516 29.37 -13.88 -63.62
C PHE A 516 29.27 -14.77 -62.39
N ARG A 517 30.38 -15.28 -61.84
CA ARG A 517 30.37 -16.01 -60.57
C ARG A 517 30.36 -15.05 -59.38
N GLU A 518 31.20 -14.03 -59.38
CA GLU A 518 31.18 -12.96 -58.37
C GLU A 518 29.77 -12.36 -58.24
N ALA A 519 29.10 -12.03 -59.35
CA ALA A 519 27.72 -11.54 -59.34
C ALA A 519 26.65 -12.61 -59.00
N GLN A 520 26.97 -13.90 -59.03
CA GLN A 520 26.10 -14.97 -58.52
C GLN A 520 26.30 -15.16 -57.01
N ASP A 521 27.54 -15.13 -56.55
CA ASP A 521 27.92 -15.19 -55.14
C ASP A 521 27.30 -13.99 -54.38
N GLU A 522 27.44 -12.76 -54.90
CA GLU A 522 26.78 -11.54 -54.40
C GLU A 522 25.24 -11.67 -54.36
N LEU A 523 24.62 -12.33 -55.35
CA LEU A 523 23.17 -12.57 -55.37
C LEU A 523 22.72 -13.65 -54.37
N GLU A 524 23.60 -14.56 -53.96
CA GLU A 524 23.31 -15.55 -52.92
C GLU A 524 23.52 -14.95 -51.52
N GLU A 525 24.54 -14.11 -51.32
CA GLU A 525 24.70 -13.29 -50.11
C GLU A 525 23.50 -12.36 -49.87
N LEU A 526 23.04 -11.64 -50.91
CA LEU A 526 21.85 -10.78 -50.81
C LEU A 526 20.56 -11.57 -50.51
N ARG A 527 20.43 -12.81 -51.00
CA ARG A 527 19.29 -13.69 -50.66
C ARG A 527 19.35 -14.16 -49.20
N ALA A 528 20.54 -14.50 -48.70
CA ALA A 528 20.73 -14.86 -47.30
C ALA A 528 20.37 -13.67 -46.38
N LEU A 529 20.87 -12.47 -46.69
CA LEU A 529 20.55 -11.25 -45.94
C LEU A 529 19.04 -10.95 -45.92
N ILE A 530 18.32 -11.16 -47.03
CA ILE A 530 16.86 -11.00 -47.09
C ILE A 530 16.15 -12.06 -46.22
N GLN A 531 16.65 -13.30 -46.17
CA GLN A 531 16.09 -14.35 -45.31
C GLN A 531 16.33 -14.05 -43.82
N ASP A 532 17.53 -13.56 -43.46
CA ASP A 532 17.85 -13.16 -42.09
C ASP A 532 17.01 -11.96 -41.64
N GLN A 533 16.80 -10.96 -42.50
CA GLN A 533 15.92 -9.82 -42.23
C GLN A 533 14.45 -10.26 -42.08
N GLN A 534 13.97 -11.19 -42.91
CA GLN A 534 12.63 -11.75 -42.79
C GLN A 534 12.46 -12.51 -41.46
N ALA A 535 13.44 -13.33 -41.07
CA ALA A 535 13.43 -14.05 -39.80
C ALA A 535 13.41 -13.08 -38.59
N GLN A 536 14.21 -12.00 -38.65
CA GLN A 536 14.18 -10.95 -37.62
C GLN A 536 12.82 -10.26 -37.53
N LEU A 537 12.17 -9.95 -38.66
CA LEU A 537 10.83 -9.36 -38.67
C LEU A 537 9.77 -10.30 -38.06
N ASP A 538 9.84 -11.59 -38.35
CA ASP A 538 8.94 -12.58 -37.75
C ASP A 538 9.24 -12.78 -36.25
N ASP A 539 10.49 -12.71 -35.81
CA ASP A 539 10.87 -12.68 -34.38
C ASP A 539 10.34 -11.43 -33.65
N TYR A 540 10.45 -10.24 -34.26
CA TYR A 540 9.87 -9.02 -33.69
C TYR A 540 8.35 -9.09 -33.63
N ARG A 541 7.71 -9.68 -34.65
CA ARG A 541 6.26 -9.95 -34.67
C ARG A 541 5.84 -10.91 -33.56
N ASN A 542 6.60 -11.98 -33.34
CA ASN A 542 6.34 -12.95 -32.27
C ASN A 542 6.50 -12.30 -30.88
N LYS A 543 7.57 -11.51 -30.67
CA LYS A 543 7.78 -10.73 -29.44
C LYS A 543 6.65 -9.73 -29.18
N TYR A 544 6.21 -9.02 -30.23
CA TYR A 544 5.08 -8.09 -30.15
C TYR A 544 3.77 -8.82 -29.75
N LEU A 545 3.45 -9.94 -30.40
CA LEU A 545 2.25 -10.74 -30.07
C LEU A 545 2.31 -11.29 -28.64
N GLN A 546 3.48 -11.73 -28.17
CA GLN A 546 3.65 -12.21 -26.80
C GLN A 546 3.51 -11.06 -25.77
N ALA A 547 4.05 -9.87 -26.06
CA ALA A 547 3.87 -8.69 -25.23
C ALA A 547 2.40 -8.24 -25.19
N GLN A 548 1.71 -8.23 -26.35
CA GLN A 548 0.28 -7.93 -26.41
C GLN A 548 -0.55 -8.94 -25.58
N GLN A 549 -0.23 -10.24 -25.66
CA GLN A 549 -0.88 -11.27 -24.85
C GLN A 549 -0.67 -11.03 -23.34
N GLN A 550 0.54 -10.65 -22.93
CA GLN A 550 0.83 -10.30 -21.53
C GLN A 550 0.04 -9.07 -21.07
N VAL A 551 -0.11 -8.05 -21.92
CA VAL A 551 -0.93 -6.86 -21.62
C VAL A 551 -2.42 -7.23 -21.51
N GLU A 552 -2.95 -8.09 -22.39
CA GLU A 552 -4.34 -8.59 -22.27
C GLU A 552 -4.56 -9.43 -21.00
N GLU A 553 -3.58 -10.22 -20.58
CA GLU A 553 -3.67 -11.02 -19.35
C GLU A 553 -3.53 -10.16 -18.08
N GLN A 554 -2.60 -9.20 -18.05
CA GLN A 554 -2.51 -8.19 -16.99
C GLN A 554 -3.80 -7.37 -16.89
N ARG A 555 -4.39 -6.99 -18.03
CA ARG A 555 -5.66 -6.26 -18.05
C ARG A 555 -6.80 -7.08 -17.40
N ARG A 556 -6.87 -8.39 -17.65
CA ARG A 556 -7.84 -9.28 -16.97
C ARG A 556 -7.58 -9.43 -15.48
N GLN A 557 -6.30 -9.44 -15.06
CA GLN A 557 -5.94 -9.44 -13.64
C GLN A 557 -6.34 -8.13 -12.95
N ILE A 558 -6.21 -6.99 -13.63
CA ILE A 558 -6.73 -5.69 -13.16
C ILE A 558 -8.26 -5.72 -13.08
N ASP A 559 -8.97 -6.13 -14.14
CA ASP A 559 -10.43 -6.27 -14.14
C ASP A 559 -10.91 -7.16 -12.96
N MET A 560 -10.18 -8.22 -12.60
CA MET A 560 -10.43 -9.06 -11.42
C MET A 560 -10.16 -8.34 -10.09
N MET A 561 -9.01 -7.70 -9.93
CA MET A 561 -8.66 -6.97 -8.70
C MET A 561 -9.61 -5.80 -8.45
N GLU A 562 -10.11 -5.14 -9.49
CA GLU A 562 -11.15 -4.11 -9.38
C GLU A 562 -12.47 -4.68 -8.85
N MET A 563 -12.92 -5.85 -9.33
CA MET A 563 -14.11 -6.52 -8.79
C MET A 563 -13.92 -6.92 -7.32
N GLU A 564 -12.74 -7.41 -6.92
CA GLU A 564 -12.44 -7.73 -5.52
C GLU A 564 -12.36 -6.49 -4.63
N ASN A 565 -11.72 -5.41 -5.10
CA ASN A 565 -11.63 -4.14 -4.39
C ASN A 565 -13.00 -3.47 -4.21
N ASN A 566 -13.86 -3.52 -5.23
CA ASN A 566 -15.26 -3.07 -5.14
C ASN A 566 -16.03 -3.87 -4.08
N ARG A 567 -15.91 -5.21 -4.09
CA ARG A 567 -16.54 -6.09 -3.08
C ARG A 567 -16.01 -5.82 -1.66
N ILE A 568 -14.71 -5.60 -1.49
CA ILE A 568 -14.11 -5.25 -0.19
C ILE A 568 -14.64 -3.88 0.27
N SER A 569 -14.72 -2.91 -0.64
CA SER A 569 -15.27 -1.57 -0.37
C SER A 569 -16.75 -1.63 0.03
N GLU A 570 -17.57 -2.45 -0.62
CA GLU A 570 -18.96 -2.71 -0.21
C GLU A 570 -19.02 -3.34 1.19
N GLN A 571 -18.18 -4.34 1.47
CA GLN A 571 -18.12 -5.00 2.79
C GLN A 571 -17.71 -4.03 3.90
N VAL A 572 -16.70 -3.18 3.66
CA VAL A 572 -16.26 -2.14 4.61
C VAL A 572 -17.37 -1.11 4.83
N ASN A 573 -18.04 -0.65 3.77
CA ASN A 573 -19.18 0.27 3.90
C ASN A 573 -20.34 -0.34 4.70
N LEU A 574 -20.65 -1.62 4.49
CA LEU A 574 -21.66 -2.33 5.28
C LEU A 574 -21.28 -2.44 6.76
N GLU A 575 -20.02 -2.69 7.09
CA GLU A 575 -19.55 -2.75 8.48
C GLU A 575 -19.55 -1.36 9.14
N ILE A 576 -19.17 -0.30 8.41
CA ILE A 576 -19.29 1.08 8.88
C ILE A 576 -20.76 1.42 9.22
N GLN A 577 -21.72 1.01 8.39
CA GLN A 577 -23.14 1.24 8.70
C GLN A 577 -23.63 0.39 9.90
N ARG A 578 -23.15 -0.85 10.08
CA ARG A 578 -23.45 -1.67 11.28
C ARG A 578 -22.95 -0.98 12.55
N VAL A 579 -21.68 -0.57 12.57
CA VAL A 579 -21.04 0.11 13.70
C VAL A 579 -21.73 1.44 13.99
N LYS A 580 -22.03 2.24 12.95
CA LYS A 580 -22.81 3.48 13.08
C LYS A 580 -24.19 3.24 13.71
N ASN A 581 -24.92 2.21 13.27
CA ASN A 581 -26.23 1.87 13.83
C ASN A 581 -26.11 1.45 15.31
N GLN A 582 -25.12 0.64 15.68
CA GLN A 582 -24.86 0.28 17.09
C GLN A 582 -24.54 1.52 17.96
N PHE A 583 -23.73 2.45 17.46
CA PHE A 583 -23.50 3.73 18.16
C PHE A 583 -24.76 4.58 18.27
N GLN A 584 -25.62 4.59 17.24
CA GLN A 584 -26.88 5.32 17.24
C GLN A 584 -27.91 4.71 18.21
N GLU A 585 -28.00 3.38 18.29
CA GLU A 585 -28.78 2.65 19.30
C GLU A 585 -28.29 2.99 20.72
N LYS A 586 -26.97 2.98 20.95
CA LYS A 586 -26.39 3.33 22.26
C LYS A 586 -26.60 4.81 22.62
N LEU A 587 -26.54 5.72 21.65
CA LEU A 587 -26.95 7.12 21.86
C LEU A 587 -28.44 7.23 22.22
N GLN A 588 -29.30 6.43 21.59
CA GLN A 588 -30.74 6.40 21.90
C GLN A 588 -31.03 5.82 23.30
N GLU A 589 -30.28 4.81 23.75
CA GLU A 589 -30.33 4.27 25.13
C GLU A 589 -29.90 5.31 26.18
N LEU A 590 -28.86 6.11 25.88
CA LEU A 590 -28.34 7.13 26.79
C LEU A 590 -29.19 8.40 26.84
N THR A 591 -29.86 8.75 25.74
CA THR A 591 -30.66 9.99 25.58
C THR A 591 -31.67 10.25 26.71
N PRO A 592 -32.51 9.29 27.18
CA PRO A 592 -33.49 9.55 28.23
C PRO A 592 -32.93 9.58 29.66
N LEU A 593 -31.68 9.14 29.90
CA LEU A 593 -31.12 9.03 31.26
C LEU A 593 -31.13 10.35 32.06
N PRO A 594 -30.83 11.54 31.49
CA PRO A 594 -30.88 12.80 32.23
C PRO A 594 -32.29 13.16 32.72
N ASP A 595 -33.33 12.81 31.96
CA ASP A 595 -34.72 13.13 32.32
C ASP A 595 -35.32 12.09 33.27
N ILE A 596 -34.91 10.83 33.15
CA ILE A 596 -35.15 9.81 34.18
C ILE A 596 -34.50 10.24 35.50
N LEU A 597 -33.26 10.73 35.47
CA LEU A 597 -32.53 11.21 36.66
C LEU A 597 -33.20 12.43 37.30
N LYS A 598 -33.61 13.44 36.52
CA LYS A 598 -34.42 14.56 37.03
C LYS A 598 -35.71 14.07 37.70
N THR A 599 -36.39 13.10 37.07
CA THR A 599 -37.66 12.56 37.57
C THR A 599 -37.49 11.77 38.87
N THR A 600 -36.41 10.99 39.01
CA THR A 600 -36.12 10.28 40.27
C THR A 600 -35.61 11.21 41.36
N GLN A 601 -34.82 12.23 41.01
CA GLN A 601 -34.37 13.28 41.94
C GLN A 601 -35.55 14.11 42.48
N LEU A 602 -36.52 14.47 41.63
CA LEU A 602 -37.74 15.16 42.05
C LEU A 602 -38.57 14.29 43.02
N LYS A 603 -38.78 13.02 42.69
CA LYS A 603 -39.49 12.06 43.56
C LYS A 603 -38.77 11.83 44.90
N LEU A 604 -37.44 11.87 44.92
CA LEU A 604 -36.66 11.82 46.16
C LEU A 604 -36.88 13.09 47.01
N GLN A 605 -36.92 14.27 46.39
CA GLN A 605 -37.22 15.53 47.08
C GLN A 605 -38.64 15.56 47.64
N GLU A 606 -39.64 15.08 46.87
CA GLU A 606 -41.03 14.90 47.33
C GLU A 606 -41.10 13.94 48.52
N ALA A 607 -40.41 12.80 48.47
CA ALA A 607 -40.36 11.82 49.56
C ALA A 607 -39.68 12.40 50.82
N GLN A 608 -38.59 13.16 50.66
CA GLN A 608 -37.91 13.86 51.77
C GLN A 608 -38.81 14.93 52.40
N GLN A 609 -39.57 15.68 51.60
CA GLN A 609 -40.53 16.66 52.11
C GLN A 609 -41.66 15.97 52.92
N MET A 610 -42.17 14.84 52.42
CA MET A 610 -43.17 14.04 53.14
C MET A 610 -42.62 13.42 54.43
N HIS A 611 -41.36 12.99 54.44
CA HIS A 611 -40.68 12.51 55.66
C HIS A 611 -40.60 13.61 56.72
N LEU A 612 -40.12 14.80 56.36
CA LEU A 612 -39.99 15.94 57.28
C LEU A 612 -41.35 16.42 57.84
N LEU A 613 -42.43 16.29 57.06
CA LEU A 613 -43.79 16.55 57.54
C LEU A 613 -44.27 15.47 58.53
N ALA A 614 -43.93 14.20 58.31
CA ALA A 614 -44.25 13.11 59.22
C ALA A 614 -43.44 13.19 60.53
N GLU A 615 -42.16 13.56 60.47
CA GLU A 615 -41.31 13.81 61.65
C GLU A 615 -41.91 14.90 62.55
N ARG A 616 -42.22 16.08 61.99
CA ARG A 616 -42.85 17.19 62.73
C ARG A 616 -44.21 16.81 63.32
N ASN A 617 -44.99 15.97 62.63
CA ASN A 617 -46.24 15.46 63.17
C ASN A 617 -46.02 14.51 64.36
N ASN A 618 -45.01 13.64 64.28
CA ASN A 618 -44.61 12.77 65.39
C ASN A 618 -44.06 13.57 66.59
N GLU A 619 -43.26 14.62 66.34
CA GLU A 619 -42.80 15.54 67.39
C GLU A 619 -43.97 16.20 68.12
N ASN A 620 -44.95 16.74 67.39
CA ASN A 620 -46.17 17.31 67.96
C ASN A 620 -46.96 16.28 68.80
N LEU A 621 -47.14 15.06 68.28
CA LEU A 621 -47.82 13.98 69.01
C LEU A 621 -47.06 13.56 70.28
N ILE A 622 -45.72 13.57 70.26
CA ILE A 622 -44.89 13.32 71.45
C ILE A 622 -45.08 14.43 72.50
N LEU A 623 -45.13 15.70 72.08
CA LEU A 623 -45.38 16.83 72.97
C LEU A 623 -46.80 16.78 73.58
N GLU A 624 -47.82 16.43 72.78
CA GLU A 624 -49.18 16.22 73.29
C GLU A 624 -49.23 15.05 74.29
N LEU A 625 -48.65 13.90 73.94
CA LEU A 625 -48.58 12.74 74.83
C LEU A 625 -47.85 13.05 76.14
N GLN A 626 -46.79 13.87 76.10
CA GLN A 626 -46.11 14.31 77.32
C GLN A 626 -47.01 15.25 78.14
N ALA A 627 -47.68 16.21 77.52
CA ALA A 627 -48.65 17.06 78.22
C ALA A 627 -49.83 16.27 78.83
N TYR A 628 -50.24 15.15 78.23
CA TYR A 628 -51.20 14.22 78.84
C TYR A 628 -50.61 13.42 80.00
N ARG A 629 -49.35 12.98 79.93
CA ARG A 629 -48.64 12.35 81.07
C ARG A 629 -48.49 13.31 82.24
N ASP A 630 -48.11 14.55 81.99
CA ASP A 630 -47.91 15.56 83.04
C ASP A 630 -49.25 15.88 83.74
N LYS A 631 -50.35 15.98 82.99
CA LYS A 631 -51.71 16.08 83.54
C LYS A 631 -52.09 14.83 84.36
N ALA A 632 -51.77 13.63 83.88
CA ALA A 632 -52.04 12.39 84.62
C ALA A 632 -51.24 12.30 85.92
N ALA A 633 -49.96 12.71 85.91
CA ALA A 633 -49.12 12.81 87.11
C ALA A 633 -49.64 13.87 88.09
N ALA A 634 -50.09 15.02 87.60
CA ALA A 634 -50.72 16.05 88.44
C ALA A 634 -52.01 15.53 89.10
N MET A 635 -52.87 14.81 88.37
CA MET A 635 -54.06 14.17 88.93
C MET A 635 -53.71 13.06 89.92
N ALA A 636 -52.68 12.25 89.66
CA ALA A 636 -52.20 11.24 90.60
C ALA A 636 -51.69 11.87 91.91
N ASN A 637 -50.92 12.95 91.84
CA ASN A 637 -50.44 13.69 93.00
C ASN A 637 -51.60 14.35 93.78
N GLN A 638 -52.64 14.84 93.10
CA GLN A 638 -53.87 15.33 93.75
C GLN A 638 -54.62 14.21 94.46
N MET A 639 -54.78 13.05 93.82
CA MET A 639 -55.41 11.87 94.44
C MET A 639 -54.61 11.37 95.65
N GLU A 640 -53.28 11.36 95.59
CA GLU A 640 -52.44 10.97 96.72
C GLU A 640 -52.52 11.99 97.87
N LYS A 641 -52.59 13.29 97.57
CA LYS A 641 -52.86 14.31 98.59
C LYS A 641 -54.23 14.08 99.24
N VAL A 642 -55.27 13.80 98.46
CA VAL A 642 -56.62 13.51 99.00
C VAL A 642 -56.62 12.25 99.88
N ARG A 643 -55.84 11.21 99.53
CA ARG A 643 -55.63 10.04 100.41
C ARG A 643 -54.91 10.41 101.70
N SER A 644 -53.87 11.23 101.63
CA SER A 644 -53.12 11.72 102.79
C SER A 644 -54.02 12.55 103.71
N ASP A 645 -54.75 13.51 103.17
CA ASP A 645 -55.72 14.33 103.91
C ASP A 645 -56.84 13.46 104.52
N GLN A 646 -57.29 12.41 103.81
CA GLN A 646 -58.27 11.44 104.31
C GLN A 646 -57.70 10.54 105.43
N GLN A 647 -56.43 10.10 105.33
CA GLN A 647 -55.78 9.29 106.36
C GLN A 647 -55.59 10.10 107.65
N LEU A 648 -55.12 11.35 107.55
CA LEU A 648 -55.05 12.26 108.69
C LEU A 648 -56.41 12.44 109.37
N GLY A 649 -57.49 12.62 108.60
CA GLY A 649 -58.86 12.69 109.14
C GLY A 649 -59.39 11.37 109.73
N VAL A 650 -58.81 10.22 109.36
CA VAL A 650 -59.08 8.92 110.00
C VAL A 650 -58.30 8.79 111.31
N ASP A 651 -57.04 9.21 111.33
CA ASP A 651 -56.18 9.17 112.52
C ASP A 651 -56.69 10.13 113.61
N GLU A 652 -57.01 11.39 113.23
CA GLU A 652 -57.69 12.35 114.12
C GLU A 652 -59.01 11.81 114.66
N LYS A 653 -59.80 11.11 113.82
CA LYS A 653 -61.05 10.47 114.27
C LYS A 653 -60.78 9.34 115.26
N VAL A 654 -59.74 8.53 115.06
CA VAL A 654 -59.33 7.46 115.99
C VAL A 654 -58.87 8.04 117.33
N ASP A 655 -58.08 9.10 117.33
CA ASP A 655 -57.66 9.80 118.56
C ASP A 655 -58.85 10.44 119.28
N LEU A 656 -59.77 11.06 118.56
CA LEU A 656 -61.02 11.58 119.13
C LEU A 656 -61.92 10.46 119.69
N GLN A 657 -62.00 9.30 119.02
CA GLN A 657 -62.74 8.13 119.53
C GLN A 657 -62.09 7.54 120.80
N GLN A 658 -60.76 7.41 120.83
CA GLN A 658 -60.04 7.05 122.05
C GLN A 658 -60.28 8.07 123.18
N ARG A 659 -60.32 9.37 122.85
CA ARG A 659 -60.57 10.42 123.83
C ARG A 659 -62.00 10.40 124.35
N VAL A 660 -62.98 10.08 123.51
CA VAL A 660 -64.37 9.83 123.94
C VAL A 660 -64.41 8.63 124.89
N GLN A 661 -63.81 7.49 124.53
CA GLN A 661 -63.75 6.30 125.40
C GLN A 661 -63.07 6.57 126.76
N GLN A 662 -62.01 7.40 126.80
CA GLN A 662 -61.39 7.85 128.05
C GLN A 662 -62.31 8.72 128.92
N LEU A 663 -63.22 9.48 128.31
CA LEU A 663 -64.19 10.32 129.01
C LEU A 663 -65.40 9.50 129.46
N GLU A 664 -65.87 8.57 128.63
CA GLU A 664 -66.91 7.59 128.97
C GLU A 664 -66.47 6.72 130.17
N LEU A 665 -65.23 6.20 130.16
CA LEU A 665 -64.67 5.46 131.29
C LEU A 665 -64.68 6.31 132.57
N LYS A 666 -64.22 7.56 132.50
CA LYS A 666 -64.20 8.48 133.65
C LYS A 666 -65.60 8.86 134.14
N ILE A 667 -66.58 8.92 133.26
CA ILE A 667 -67.99 9.07 133.65
C ILE A 667 -68.41 7.82 134.44
N THR A 668 -68.15 6.60 133.95
CA THR A 668 -68.49 5.38 134.69
C THR A 668 -67.74 5.23 136.03
N GLU A 669 -66.46 5.63 136.10
CA GLU A 669 -65.67 5.65 137.34
C GLU A 669 -66.29 6.62 138.38
N ALA A 670 -66.73 7.80 137.93
CA ALA A 670 -67.37 8.81 138.76
C ALA A 670 -68.82 8.44 139.12
N GLU A 671 -69.56 7.79 138.23
CA GLU A 671 -70.88 7.21 138.50
C GLU A 671 -70.77 6.13 139.56
N GLU A 672 -69.83 5.19 139.46
CA GLU A 672 -69.55 4.22 140.52
C GLU A 672 -69.14 4.90 141.85
N GLU A 673 -68.37 5.99 141.81
CA GLU A 673 -67.97 6.70 143.02
C GLU A 673 -69.14 7.42 143.70
N ILE A 674 -70.02 8.03 142.91
CA ILE A 674 -71.32 8.54 143.37
C ILE A 674 -72.16 7.39 143.96
N ASP A 675 -72.20 6.24 143.29
CA ASP A 675 -72.95 5.05 143.72
C ASP A 675 -72.37 4.43 145.01
N ARG A 676 -71.05 4.56 145.26
CA ARG A 676 -70.39 4.21 146.52
C ARG A 676 -70.77 5.21 147.63
N LEU A 677 -70.62 6.51 147.36
CA LEU A 677 -70.93 7.59 148.30
C LEU A 677 -72.41 7.62 148.70
N GLN A 678 -73.34 7.32 147.78
CA GLN A 678 -74.77 7.18 148.12
C GLN A 678 -75.02 6.01 149.08
N LYS A 679 -74.38 4.86 148.86
CA LYS A 679 -74.54 3.68 149.75
C LYS A 679 -73.96 3.94 151.13
N ASP A 680 -72.87 4.68 151.24
CA ASP A 680 -72.29 5.07 152.53
C ASP A 680 -73.08 6.19 153.21
N LEU A 681 -73.65 7.14 152.46
CA LEU A 681 -74.60 8.12 152.99
C LEU A 681 -75.79 7.42 153.66
N VAL A 682 -76.47 6.51 152.95
CA VAL A 682 -77.60 5.73 153.49
C VAL A 682 -77.20 4.95 154.76
N ARG A 683 -76.01 4.36 154.81
CA ARG A 683 -75.51 3.71 156.05
C ARG A 683 -75.32 4.70 157.20
N THR A 684 -74.83 5.92 156.93
CA THR A 684 -74.70 6.95 157.96
C THR A 684 -76.06 7.48 158.43
N GLU A 685 -77.05 7.55 157.54
CA GLU A 685 -78.44 7.86 157.86
C GLU A 685 -79.06 6.75 158.72
N GLU A 686 -78.93 5.47 158.34
CA GLU A 686 -79.38 4.31 159.15
C GLU A 686 -78.78 4.29 160.56
N VAL A 687 -77.51 4.70 160.72
CA VAL A 687 -76.83 4.79 162.01
C VAL A 687 -77.28 6.04 162.80
N ALA A 688 -77.54 7.16 162.13
CA ALA A 688 -78.14 8.34 162.76
C ALA A 688 -79.54 8.02 163.29
N ASP A 689 -80.38 7.37 162.49
CA ASP A 689 -81.73 6.88 162.83
C ASP A 689 -81.72 5.96 164.07
N GLN A 690 -80.76 5.04 164.14
CA GLN A 690 -80.59 4.13 165.29
C GLN A 690 -80.17 4.89 166.56
N ASN A 691 -79.34 5.93 166.42
CA ASN A 691 -78.94 6.77 167.54
C ASN A 691 -80.07 7.71 167.97
N GLU A 692 -80.89 8.25 167.05
CA GLU A 692 -82.07 9.02 167.42
C GLU A 692 -83.09 8.14 168.15
N LYS A 693 -83.36 6.92 167.67
CA LYS A 693 -84.23 5.95 168.37
C LYS A 693 -83.75 5.69 169.80
N ARG A 694 -82.44 5.48 170.02
CA ARG A 694 -81.84 5.40 171.37
C ARG A 694 -82.00 6.67 172.21
N VAL A 695 -81.93 7.85 171.59
CA VAL A 695 -82.19 9.14 172.28
C VAL A 695 -83.66 9.25 172.64
N GLN A 696 -84.60 8.85 171.79
CA GLN A 696 -86.03 8.83 172.10
C GLN A 696 -86.38 7.79 173.19
N GLU A 697 -85.77 6.61 173.17
CA GLU A 697 -85.84 5.63 174.28
C GLU A 697 -85.38 6.25 175.61
N LYS A 698 -84.24 6.95 175.61
CA LYS A 698 -83.70 7.62 176.81
C LYS A 698 -84.53 8.83 177.23
N LEU A 699 -85.12 9.58 176.31
CA LEU A 699 -86.08 10.65 176.62
C LEU A 699 -87.37 10.08 177.24
N HIS A 700 -87.84 8.92 176.79
CA HIS A 700 -88.98 8.24 177.38
C HIS A 700 -88.67 7.70 178.79
N GLU A 701 -87.49 7.13 179.01
CA GLU A 701 -86.99 6.75 180.34
C GLU A 701 -86.90 7.96 181.28
N ILE A 702 -86.35 9.09 180.81
CA ILE A 702 -86.35 10.36 181.55
C ILE A 702 -87.77 10.81 181.87
N ALA A 703 -88.71 10.75 180.92
CA ALA A 703 -90.10 11.13 181.14
C ALA A 703 -90.80 10.24 182.20
N GLN A 704 -90.54 8.92 182.19
CA GLN A 704 -91.03 8.01 183.23
C GLN A 704 -90.42 8.35 184.60
N LEU A 705 -89.12 8.63 184.68
CA LEU A 705 -88.44 9.03 185.91
C LEU A 705 -88.94 10.39 186.43
N VAL A 706 -89.28 11.34 185.54
CA VAL A 706 -89.92 12.61 185.90
C VAL A 706 -91.33 12.37 186.45
N ALA A 707 -92.14 11.52 185.84
CA ALA A 707 -93.47 11.19 186.35
C ALA A 707 -93.45 10.46 187.72
N GLN A 708 -92.40 9.64 187.96
CA GLN A 708 -92.14 9.08 189.29
C GLN A 708 -91.72 10.16 190.30
N LEU A 709 -90.88 11.12 189.89
CA LEU A 709 -90.53 12.29 190.69
C LEU A 709 -91.74 13.17 191.03
N GLU A 710 -92.68 13.33 190.09
CA GLU A 710 -93.90 14.11 190.28
C GLU A 710 -94.91 13.39 191.20
N THR A 711 -95.09 12.08 191.07
CA THR A 711 -95.92 11.31 192.01
C THR A 711 -95.33 11.31 193.42
N VAL A 712 -94.00 11.14 193.59
CA VAL A 712 -93.32 11.28 194.89
C VAL A 712 -93.45 12.70 195.46
N ARG A 713 -93.37 13.74 194.61
CA ARG A 713 -93.64 15.14 195.02
C ARG A 713 -95.09 15.35 195.45
N GLU A 714 -96.06 14.77 194.75
CA GLU A 714 -97.48 14.92 195.05
C GLU A 714 -97.91 14.10 196.28
N GLU A 715 -97.32 12.93 196.51
CA GLU A 715 -97.46 12.18 197.76
C GLU A 715 -96.84 12.96 198.93
N SER A 716 -95.64 13.51 198.76
CA SER A 716 -95.01 14.39 199.75
C SER A 716 -95.87 15.62 200.05
N ALA A 717 -96.42 16.28 199.03
CA ALA A 717 -97.31 17.43 199.18
C ALA A 717 -98.62 17.04 199.90
N ARG A 718 -99.23 15.89 199.56
CA ARG A 718 -100.40 15.35 200.26
C ARG A 718 -100.08 14.98 201.71
N GLN A 719 -98.88 14.49 202.01
CA GLN A 719 -98.45 14.19 203.37
C GLN A 719 -98.17 15.46 204.20
N VAL A 720 -97.58 16.50 203.59
CA VAL A 720 -97.45 17.84 204.18
C VAL A 720 -98.83 18.46 204.45
N ALA A 721 -99.78 18.36 203.51
CA ALA A 721 -101.15 18.84 203.68
C ALA A 721 -101.86 18.15 204.87
N ARG A 722 -101.87 16.81 204.92
CA ARG A 722 -102.41 16.04 206.06
C ARG A 722 -101.76 16.42 207.41
N THR A 723 -100.50 16.85 207.38
CA THR A 723 -99.77 17.31 208.58
C THR A 723 -100.16 18.74 208.96
N LYS A 724 -100.33 19.63 207.98
CA LYS A 724 -100.86 20.99 208.16
C LYS A 724 -102.27 20.97 208.75
N ASP A 725 -103.16 20.11 208.24
CA ASP A 725 -104.55 20.03 208.72
C ASP A 725 -104.62 19.56 210.19
N ARG A 726 -103.75 18.63 210.59
CA ARG A 726 -103.57 18.24 212.01
C ARG A 726 -103.13 19.44 212.85
N CYS A 727 -102.13 20.19 212.39
CA CYS A 727 -101.64 21.39 213.09
C CYS A 727 -102.68 22.51 213.18
N GLU A 728 -103.48 22.74 212.13
CA GLU A 728 -104.60 23.70 212.18
C GLU A 728 -105.71 23.24 213.12
N THR A 729 -106.03 21.94 213.16
CA THR A 729 -107.00 21.38 214.11
C THR A 729 -106.58 21.64 215.56
N VAL A 730 -105.30 21.40 215.88
CA VAL A 730 -104.71 21.73 217.20
C VAL A 730 -104.72 23.24 217.47
N ARG A 731 -104.41 24.07 216.47
CA ARG A 731 -104.39 25.53 216.63
C ARG A 731 -105.78 26.10 216.93
N ARG A 732 -106.85 25.56 216.33
CA ARG A 732 -108.22 26.02 216.57
C ARG A 732 -108.77 25.59 217.93
N SER A 733 -108.42 24.40 218.45
CA SER A 733 -108.88 24.00 219.79
C SER A 733 -108.27 24.84 220.91
N MET A 734 -107.04 25.35 220.72
CA MET A 734 -106.39 26.28 221.66
C MET A 734 -106.97 27.71 221.67
N GLN A 735 -107.92 28.04 220.78
CA GLN A 735 -108.50 29.40 220.70
C GLN A 735 -109.91 29.50 221.32
N ASN A 736 -110.35 28.47 222.03
CA ASN A 736 -111.57 28.45 222.85
C ASN A 736 -111.24 28.65 224.34
N GLN A 737 -110.64 29.79 224.68
CA GLN A 737 -110.51 30.34 226.04
C GLN A 737 -110.81 31.85 226.01
#